data_AF-A0A9N9SWA4-F1
#
_entry.id   AF-A0A9N9SWA4-F1
#
_cell.length_a   1.000
_cell.length_b   1.000
_cell.length_c   1.000
_cell.angle_alpha   90.00
_cell.angle_beta   90.00
_cell.angle_gamma   90.00
#
_symmetry.space_group_name_H-M   'P 1'
#
loop_
_entity.id
_entity.type
_entity.pdbx_description
1 polymer ?
#
loop_
_entity_poly.entity_id
_entity_poly.type
_entity_poly.pdbx_seq_one_letter_code
_entity_poly.pdbx_strand_id
1 'polypeptide(L)'
;MIGFLVLVSLLPAISLCGGCNYSSNIFQCQEISQDDFLLELFRNEDVISQLDGIVIEDSDFSNIQPFVDISNGLNPARVIMSSLTIIRSKVDGVGNDTFGAFRNLYKLNLSHNNITNLDWLTGLLISYDNYLNLDLSYNKIFELDFNDLRKKISSIWLNNNEISIVKPTSEFTSFDFIDLSHNKLVFFSEFEYKVNIQSLDLNYNYLQLLALQSDKDLLKIEGHGNSNISYIGNSNSYSVSNFYSSFIPNNSLSIRNIFKLNWIDIDLPVLDSNKIPSISSNVIDFSNNNLTSIPQNYFQFVQADVFNLSFNNFDVLSNKVFGVNSAISTIDLSFSNVKKITDEFFINCCSSNLYDYFVYVNLSHNALEELNGICTGIPKLKHLDLSSNRITNISQISLLNCSYLSTYNISKNFINDIPSETFQGVPVETLDISENNLLFINKSTFSNLKMVLKTINLRKNNISTIYSQSFDEIDYLKIIDLSDNKIKNIKQNAFLNLKNIDTINLSNNAIELLEGYTFNKISVKNIDLQGNPIHYISEGAFFQLNFLESLNLSNSAITILENDIFYNTFQLPAIRTIDLSNNYICLLSTYTFRNLTAYTYLPVEHIYLYGNKIENISQNAFYNLQNLKYLDLSNSEISKIDPYAFNNINSLVEVNLKNNNIQGIEKHTFHMVTIDTLLLNSISSPIILDNTVKINKLIIQLTGTVGERFISSAFLKNLTIIDSHIELLKDNCLVDLPLLTSLNFINTTIDVSEHNIFSGLTRLTYLDASQIFQNKTLLKEYTFKDMRNLEVLNISNSGLGTMENNAFAGLSKLKELHLNGNKLTVVNLTALTNGLTNLHKLNLSSSYIKIVQTSKLGIPNNVQYLDLSNNYITNLDSQTFKLFENLVELHLYSNELSTIQYQTFCYLNNLRTLRLDNNKITSFNDGVLDGLKRLTFLNISDNKNLFYQNDLVPFQTLPQLDQFYIDNTYLRISNIDLTTFRITFPYLSKIGINNNQFACIDLLNIMIYFDDHKIDYTPYNPKFDVKNLNGLTCT
;
A
#
# COMPACT_ATOMS: atom_id res chain seq x y z
N MET A 1 -74.70 -19.51 -35.11
CA MET A 1 -74.13 -19.73 -36.46
C MET A 1 -73.44 -18.45 -36.90
N ILE A 2 -72.11 -18.49 -37.02
CA ILE A 2 -71.26 -17.86 -38.06
C ILE A 2 -71.34 -16.31 -38.20
N GLY A 3 -70.28 -15.50 -38.03
CA GLY A 3 -68.86 -15.84 -37.86
C GLY A 3 -67.95 -14.65 -37.45
N PHE A 4 -66.87 -15.02 -36.73
CA PHE A 4 -65.50 -14.45 -36.60
C PHE A 4 -65.25 -12.92 -36.53
N LEU A 5 -64.38 -12.33 -35.68
CA LEU A 5 -63.71 -12.61 -34.38
C LEU A 5 -62.80 -11.38 -34.02
N VAL A 6 -62.63 -11.10 -32.72
CA VAL A 6 -61.54 -10.33 -32.00
C VAL A 6 -61.75 -8.85 -31.58
N LEU A 7 -61.36 -8.60 -30.31
CA LEU A 7 -61.29 -7.40 -29.47
C LEU A 7 -60.33 -6.27 -29.96
N VAL A 8 -60.57 -5.02 -29.55
CA VAL A 8 -59.84 -4.23 -28.50
C VAL A 8 -60.16 -2.72 -28.65
N SER A 9 -60.33 -2.06 -27.51
CA SER A 9 -60.60 -0.64 -27.19
C SER A 9 -59.74 0.43 -27.88
N LEU A 10 -60.36 1.57 -28.26
CA LEU A 10 -59.72 2.77 -28.84
C LEU A 10 -60.05 4.06 -28.05
N LEU A 11 -59.02 4.54 -27.33
CA LEU A 11 -58.51 5.91 -27.07
C LEU A 11 -59.41 7.16 -27.15
N PRO A 12 -59.29 8.05 -26.12
CA PRO A 12 -59.21 9.49 -26.38
C PRO A 12 -58.09 10.23 -25.60
N ALA A 13 -57.62 11.33 -26.21
CA ALA A 13 -56.86 12.51 -25.72
C ALA A 13 -55.48 12.70 -26.41
N ILE A 14 -55.45 13.60 -27.40
CA ILE A 14 -54.27 14.00 -28.18
C ILE A 14 -53.58 15.15 -27.41
N SER A 15 -52.32 14.97 -27.00
CA SER A 15 -51.47 15.99 -26.37
C SER A 15 -50.74 16.82 -27.44
N LEU A 16 -50.78 18.15 -27.35
CA LEU A 16 -50.05 19.08 -28.24
C LEU A 16 -48.65 19.42 -27.68
N CYS A 17 -47.70 19.62 -28.60
CA CYS A 17 -46.23 19.75 -28.49
C CYS A 17 -45.68 20.83 -27.52
N GLY A 18 -44.45 20.62 -27.02
CA GLY A 18 -43.55 21.67 -26.51
C GLY A 18 -42.24 21.11 -25.91
N GLY A 19 -41.08 21.40 -26.51
CA GLY A 19 -39.74 20.92 -26.10
C GLY A 19 -39.06 21.71 -24.97
N CYS A 20 -39.83 22.44 -24.15
CA CYS A 20 -39.33 23.28 -23.06
C CYS A 20 -39.94 22.90 -21.70
N ASN A 21 -39.15 22.95 -20.64
CA ASN A 21 -39.54 22.66 -19.26
C ASN A 21 -39.04 23.74 -18.31
N TYR A 22 -39.83 24.06 -17.28
CA TYR A 22 -39.48 25.03 -16.24
C TYR A 22 -39.18 24.29 -14.93
N SER A 23 -37.95 24.41 -14.41
CA SER A 23 -37.56 23.82 -13.13
C SER A 23 -36.53 24.68 -12.41
N SER A 24 -36.72 24.90 -11.11
CA SER A 24 -35.75 25.60 -10.25
C SER A 24 -35.34 26.98 -10.76
N ASN A 25 -36.33 27.77 -11.23
CA ASN A 25 -36.10 29.07 -11.86
C ASN A 25 -35.21 29.00 -13.12
N ILE A 26 -35.03 27.82 -13.71
CA ILE A 26 -34.33 27.64 -14.98
C ILE A 26 -35.33 27.16 -16.03
N PHE A 27 -35.32 27.83 -17.19
CA PHE A 27 -36.10 27.44 -18.36
C PHE A 27 -35.21 26.64 -19.31
N GLN A 28 -35.46 25.33 -19.42
CA GLN A 28 -34.64 24.43 -20.21
C GLN A 28 -35.40 23.95 -21.45
N CYS A 29 -34.77 24.02 -22.62
CA CYS A 29 -35.36 23.64 -23.90
C CYS A 29 -34.42 22.77 -24.71
N GLN A 30 -34.99 21.76 -25.39
CA GLN A 30 -34.26 20.85 -26.27
C GLN A 30 -35.06 20.55 -27.54
N GLU A 31 -34.37 20.27 -28.64
CA GLU A 31 -34.96 19.96 -29.95
C GLU A 31 -35.97 21.02 -30.44
N ILE A 32 -35.75 22.29 -30.09
CA ILE A 32 -36.67 23.38 -30.39
C ILE A 32 -36.10 24.35 -31.43
N SER A 33 -36.98 24.98 -32.21
CA SER A 33 -36.61 26.11 -33.07
C SER A 33 -36.60 27.42 -32.28
N GLN A 34 -35.85 28.43 -32.74
CA GLN A 34 -35.83 29.75 -32.08
C GLN A 34 -37.24 30.38 -31.97
N ASP A 35 -38.09 30.21 -32.98
CA ASP A 35 -39.46 30.76 -32.99
C ASP A 35 -40.38 30.03 -31.99
N ASP A 36 -40.26 28.70 -31.91
CA ASP A 36 -41.03 27.90 -30.96
C ASP A 36 -40.59 28.15 -29.51
N PHE A 37 -39.28 28.38 -29.29
CA PHE A 37 -38.75 28.80 -27.99
C PHE A 37 -39.35 30.12 -27.53
N LEU A 38 -39.42 31.12 -28.43
CA LEU A 38 -40.04 32.40 -28.11
C LEU A 38 -41.52 32.24 -27.78
N LEU A 39 -42.26 31.45 -28.55
CA LEU A 39 -43.68 31.15 -28.28
C LEU A 39 -43.90 30.49 -26.91
N GLU A 40 -43.06 29.53 -26.54
CA GLU A 40 -43.14 28.85 -25.24
C GLU A 40 -42.72 29.77 -24.07
N LEU A 41 -41.72 30.63 -24.28
CA LEU A 41 -41.30 31.62 -23.29
C LEU A 41 -42.44 32.63 -23.01
N PHE A 42 -43.15 33.11 -24.03
CA PHE A 42 -44.23 34.09 -23.90
C PHE A 42 -45.59 33.53 -23.45
N ARG A 43 -45.84 32.23 -23.59
CA ARG A 43 -47.07 31.60 -23.05
C ARG A 43 -47.15 31.66 -21.52
N ASN A 44 -46.03 31.91 -20.84
CA ASN A 44 -45.91 31.93 -19.39
C ASN A 44 -45.39 33.29 -18.87
N GLU A 45 -46.07 34.40 -19.19
CA GLU A 45 -45.62 35.76 -18.81
C GLU A 45 -45.35 35.94 -17.30
N ASP A 46 -46.10 35.26 -16.42
CA ASP A 46 -45.90 35.34 -14.96
C ASP A 46 -44.58 34.68 -14.49
N VAL A 47 -44.05 33.72 -15.27
CA VAL A 47 -42.89 32.88 -14.92
C VAL A 47 -41.57 33.55 -15.29
N ILE A 48 -41.55 34.41 -16.31
CA ILE A 48 -40.34 35.10 -16.80
C ILE A 48 -39.72 35.97 -15.69
N SER A 49 -40.53 36.55 -14.80
CA SER A 49 -40.05 37.40 -13.71
C SER A 49 -39.30 36.67 -12.59
N GLN A 50 -39.35 35.33 -12.58
CA GLN A 50 -38.76 34.47 -11.55
C GLN A 50 -37.61 33.60 -12.07
N LEU A 51 -37.21 33.76 -13.34
CA LEU A 51 -36.12 33.00 -13.94
C LEU A 51 -34.75 33.46 -13.48
N ASP A 52 -33.97 32.54 -12.92
CA ASP A 52 -32.55 32.64 -12.62
C ASP A 52 -31.69 32.25 -13.85
N GLY A 53 -32.19 31.42 -14.76
CA GLY A 53 -31.45 31.07 -15.97
C GLY A 53 -32.23 30.42 -17.11
N ILE A 54 -31.61 30.33 -18.28
CA ILE A 54 -32.14 29.62 -19.46
C ILE A 54 -31.07 28.66 -20.01
N VAL A 55 -31.48 27.46 -20.39
CA VAL A 55 -30.63 26.46 -21.03
C VAL A 55 -31.28 25.98 -22.31
N ILE A 56 -30.59 26.09 -23.44
CA ILE A 56 -31.02 25.62 -24.74
C ILE A 56 -29.95 24.65 -25.22
N GLU A 57 -30.34 23.41 -25.49
CA GLU A 57 -29.40 22.40 -25.98
C GLU A 57 -29.97 21.61 -27.15
N ASP A 58 -29.07 21.07 -27.99
CA ASP A 58 -29.41 20.20 -29.12
C ASP A 58 -30.56 20.75 -30.00
N SER A 59 -30.59 22.07 -30.18
CA SER A 59 -31.69 22.81 -30.83
C SER A 59 -31.24 23.47 -32.14
N ASP A 60 -32.16 24.02 -32.93
CA ASP A 60 -31.83 24.71 -34.19
C ASP A 60 -31.82 26.23 -34.01
N PHE A 61 -30.66 26.76 -33.58
CA PHE A 61 -30.41 28.19 -33.35
C PHE A 61 -29.33 28.72 -34.31
N SER A 62 -29.37 28.27 -35.57
CA SER A 62 -28.37 28.56 -36.59
C SER A 62 -27.97 30.05 -36.68
N ASN A 63 -28.92 30.98 -36.55
CA ASN A 63 -28.64 32.41 -36.38
C ASN A 63 -29.53 33.02 -35.30
N ILE A 64 -28.96 33.33 -34.13
CA ILE A 64 -29.74 33.86 -33.01
C ILE A 64 -30.17 35.29 -33.33
N GLN A 65 -31.46 35.47 -33.62
CA GLN A 65 -32.08 36.78 -33.76
C GLN A 65 -32.25 37.47 -32.40
N PRO A 66 -32.27 38.83 -32.36
CA PRO A 66 -32.44 39.54 -31.11
C PRO A 66 -33.76 39.26 -30.41
N PHE A 67 -33.71 39.02 -29.09
CA PHE A 67 -34.89 38.75 -28.26
C PHE A 67 -35.72 40.02 -27.95
N VAL A 68 -35.94 40.87 -28.96
CA VAL A 68 -36.44 42.25 -28.85
C VAL A 68 -37.90 42.33 -28.40
N ASP A 69 -38.73 41.35 -28.76
CA ASP A 69 -40.16 41.34 -28.41
C ASP A 69 -40.45 41.01 -26.94
N ILE A 70 -39.44 40.66 -26.12
CA ILE A 70 -39.64 40.52 -24.66
C ILE A 70 -39.96 41.86 -24.00
N SER A 71 -39.71 42.98 -24.70
CA SER A 71 -39.86 44.33 -24.16
C SER A 71 -41.24 45.00 -24.42
N ASN A 72 -42.06 44.49 -25.34
CA ASN A 72 -43.40 45.05 -25.61
C ASN A 72 -44.47 44.39 -24.72
N GLY A 73 -44.42 44.71 -23.43
CA GLY A 73 -45.46 44.31 -22.45
C GLY A 73 -44.90 44.04 -21.05
N LEU A 74 -43.64 43.63 -20.95
CA LEU A 74 -42.95 43.37 -19.69
C LEU A 74 -41.99 44.51 -19.33
N ASN A 75 -42.08 45.00 -18.09
CA ASN A 75 -41.16 46.02 -17.58
C ASN A 75 -39.73 45.44 -17.52
N PRO A 76 -38.73 45.98 -18.26
CA PRO A 76 -37.38 45.41 -18.33
C PRO A 76 -36.67 45.29 -16.98
N ALA A 77 -37.13 46.03 -15.96
CA ALA A 77 -36.61 45.96 -14.60
C ALA A 77 -37.04 44.70 -13.81
N ARG A 78 -37.90 43.82 -14.36
CA ARG A 78 -38.43 42.62 -13.67
C ARG A 78 -37.82 41.28 -14.08
N VAL A 79 -36.86 41.24 -15.01
CA VAL A 79 -36.19 39.98 -15.42
C VAL A 79 -34.84 39.86 -14.69
N ILE A 80 -34.74 38.94 -13.72
CA ILE A 80 -33.56 38.77 -12.82
C ILE A 80 -32.69 37.57 -13.28
N MET A 81 -32.67 37.28 -14.58
CA MET A 81 -31.91 36.15 -15.11
C MET A 81 -30.40 36.37 -14.98
N SER A 82 -29.73 35.38 -14.38
CA SER A 82 -28.30 35.39 -14.06
C SER A 82 -27.46 34.43 -14.94
N SER A 83 -28.07 33.44 -15.61
CA SER A 83 -27.36 32.49 -16.46
C SER A 83 -28.09 32.18 -17.77
N LEU A 84 -27.39 32.19 -18.90
CA LEU A 84 -27.90 31.77 -20.21
C LEU A 84 -26.94 30.78 -20.84
N THR A 85 -27.44 29.64 -21.27
CA THR A 85 -26.66 28.58 -21.91
C THR A 85 -27.32 28.18 -23.22
N ILE A 86 -26.57 28.20 -24.32
CA ILE A 86 -27.01 27.70 -25.63
C ILE A 86 -25.87 26.85 -26.18
N ILE A 87 -25.99 25.52 -26.13
CA ILE A 87 -24.90 24.58 -26.47
C ILE A 87 -25.36 23.55 -27.48
N ARG A 88 -24.44 23.02 -28.30
CA ARG A 88 -24.73 22.00 -29.33
C ARG A 88 -25.90 22.36 -30.27
N SER A 89 -26.16 23.65 -30.45
CA SER A 89 -27.37 24.16 -31.12
C SER A 89 -27.08 24.82 -32.47
N LYS A 90 -25.94 24.44 -33.07
CA LYS A 90 -25.47 24.87 -34.40
C LYS A 90 -25.43 26.38 -34.61
N VAL A 91 -25.22 27.17 -33.55
CA VAL A 91 -25.18 28.63 -33.65
C VAL A 91 -24.00 29.06 -34.53
N ASP A 92 -24.28 29.57 -35.74
CA ASP A 92 -23.29 30.06 -36.69
C ASP A 92 -23.08 31.59 -36.54
N GLY A 93 -24.13 32.32 -36.15
CA GLY A 93 -24.11 33.77 -35.98
C GLY A 93 -25.02 34.25 -34.84
N VAL A 94 -24.58 35.30 -34.13
CA VAL A 94 -25.34 35.98 -33.07
C VAL A 94 -25.58 37.42 -33.53
N GLY A 95 -26.84 37.85 -33.58
CA GLY A 95 -27.17 39.22 -33.99
C GLY A 95 -26.69 40.28 -32.99
N ASN A 96 -26.56 41.53 -33.42
CA ASN A 96 -26.31 42.64 -32.50
C ASN A 96 -27.47 42.84 -31.52
N ASP A 97 -27.14 43.23 -30.29
CA ASP A 97 -28.09 43.42 -29.18
C ASP A 97 -28.91 42.18 -28.82
N THR A 98 -28.47 40.99 -29.24
CA THR A 98 -29.26 39.75 -29.10
C THR A 98 -29.72 39.50 -27.67
N PHE A 99 -28.80 39.69 -26.73
CA PHE A 99 -29.03 39.47 -25.30
C PHE A 99 -29.37 40.77 -24.55
N GLY A 100 -29.70 41.86 -25.25
CA GLY A 100 -29.96 43.18 -24.66
C GLY A 100 -31.12 43.23 -23.66
N ALA A 101 -32.00 42.23 -23.68
CA ALA A 101 -33.08 42.06 -22.71
C ALA A 101 -32.61 41.55 -21.32
N PHE A 102 -31.40 40.97 -21.22
CA PHE A 102 -30.93 40.26 -20.02
C PHE A 102 -29.85 41.02 -19.25
N ARG A 103 -30.23 42.11 -18.57
CA ARG A 103 -29.29 43.05 -17.93
C ARG A 103 -28.54 42.53 -16.69
N ASN A 104 -29.00 41.42 -16.09
CA ASN A 104 -28.46 40.86 -14.84
C ASN A 104 -27.58 39.61 -15.04
N LEU A 105 -27.20 39.31 -16.29
CA LEU A 105 -26.47 38.10 -16.65
C LEU A 105 -25.07 38.05 -16.01
N TYR A 106 -24.79 36.99 -15.24
CA TYR A 106 -23.49 36.66 -14.62
C TYR A 106 -22.79 35.50 -15.34
N LYS A 107 -23.52 34.63 -16.03
CA LYS A 107 -22.95 33.52 -16.82
C LYS A 107 -23.58 33.45 -18.21
N LEU A 108 -22.74 33.40 -19.24
CA LEU A 108 -23.15 33.14 -20.62
C LEU A 108 -22.31 31.97 -21.16
N ASN A 109 -22.96 30.87 -21.54
CA ASN A 109 -22.30 29.72 -22.14
C ASN A 109 -22.83 29.49 -23.56
N LEU A 110 -21.97 29.70 -24.55
CA LEU A 110 -22.23 29.43 -25.97
C LEU A 110 -21.28 28.36 -26.52
N SER A 111 -20.75 27.49 -25.67
CA SER A 111 -19.79 26.45 -26.05
C SER A 111 -20.39 25.40 -27.01
N HIS A 112 -19.53 24.69 -27.73
CA HIS A 112 -19.93 23.62 -28.65
C HIS A 112 -20.90 24.09 -29.75
N ASN A 113 -20.63 25.27 -30.34
CA ASN A 113 -21.36 25.82 -31.48
C ASN A 113 -20.40 26.12 -32.64
N ASN A 114 -20.87 26.89 -33.63
CA ASN A 114 -20.11 27.25 -34.84
C ASN A 114 -19.79 28.75 -34.90
N ILE A 115 -19.76 29.46 -33.77
CA ILE A 115 -19.54 30.91 -33.73
C ILE A 115 -18.15 31.24 -34.26
N THR A 116 -18.06 32.26 -35.12
CA THR A 116 -16.81 32.65 -35.81
C THR A 116 -16.26 34.02 -35.42
N ASN A 117 -17.09 34.93 -34.89
CA ASN A 117 -16.72 36.30 -34.49
C ASN A 117 -17.41 36.72 -33.18
N LEU A 118 -16.93 37.83 -32.60
CA LEU A 118 -17.35 38.32 -31.29
C LEU A 118 -18.00 39.72 -31.31
N ASP A 119 -18.21 40.30 -32.50
CA ASP A 119 -18.72 41.66 -32.69
C ASP A 119 -20.03 41.95 -31.93
N TRP A 120 -20.86 40.92 -31.75
CA TRP A 120 -22.13 40.99 -31.04
C TRP A 120 -21.99 41.32 -29.54
N LEU A 121 -20.83 41.09 -28.93
CA LEU A 121 -20.55 41.44 -27.53
C LEU A 121 -20.58 42.96 -27.31
N THR A 122 -20.29 43.75 -28.34
CA THR A 122 -20.37 45.23 -28.29
C THR A 122 -21.78 45.73 -27.98
N GLY A 123 -22.83 44.96 -28.30
CA GLY A 123 -24.25 45.27 -27.99
C GLY A 123 -24.74 44.77 -26.62
N LEU A 124 -23.96 43.96 -25.90
CA LEU A 124 -24.35 43.35 -24.61
C LEU A 124 -24.50 44.36 -23.43
N LEU A 125 -25.72 44.77 -23.05
CA LEU A 125 -25.94 45.78 -21.99
C LEU A 125 -26.06 45.14 -20.59
N ILE A 126 -24.93 44.90 -19.89
CA ILE A 126 -24.91 44.38 -18.51
C ILE A 126 -24.96 45.51 -17.47
N SER A 127 -25.61 45.27 -16.33
CA SER A 127 -25.65 46.16 -15.17
C SER A 127 -24.24 46.58 -14.69
N TYR A 128 -24.11 47.82 -14.21
CA TYR A 128 -22.83 48.42 -13.79
C TYR A 128 -22.14 47.67 -12.63
N ASP A 129 -22.79 46.76 -11.91
CA ASP A 129 -22.25 46.11 -10.71
C ASP A 129 -21.84 44.63 -10.87
N ASN A 130 -22.11 43.97 -12.01
CA ASN A 130 -21.84 42.54 -12.20
C ASN A 130 -20.69 42.26 -13.19
N TYR A 131 -19.90 41.20 -12.93
CA TYR A 131 -18.96 40.61 -13.89
C TYR A 131 -19.58 39.37 -14.55
N LEU A 132 -19.28 39.13 -15.82
CA LEU A 132 -19.76 38.02 -16.63
C LEU A 132 -18.68 36.94 -16.76
N ASN A 133 -19.05 35.69 -16.50
CA ASN A 133 -18.27 34.51 -16.87
C ASN A 133 -18.76 34.02 -18.23
N LEU A 134 -17.87 34.03 -19.23
CA LEU A 134 -18.19 33.74 -20.63
C LEU A 134 -17.51 32.45 -21.10
N ASP A 135 -18.29 31.46 -21.48
CA ASP A 135 -17.77 30.20 -22.04
C ASP A 135 -18.09 30.16 -23.55
N LEU A 136 -17.02 30.20 -24.35
CA LEU A 136 -17.03 30.14 -25.80
C LEU A 136 -16.17 28.95 -26.30
N SER A 137 -15.90 27.98 -25.44
CA SER A 137 -15.09 26.81 -25.79
C SER A 137 -15.72 25.98 -26.92
N TYR A 138 -14.90 25.27 -27.70
CA TYR A 138 -15.38 24.43 -28.81
C TYR A 138 -16.24 25.20 -29.85
N ASN A 139 -15.77 26.37 -30.29
CA ASN A 139 -16.35 27.15 -31.39
C ASN A 139 -15.36 27.26 -32.57
N LYS A 140 -15.65 28.15 -33.53
CA LYS A 140 -14.80 28.40 -34.72
C LYS A 140 -14.24 29.83 -34.73
N ILE A 141 -14.02 30.41 -33.55
CA ILE A 141 -13.53 31.78 -33.42
C ILE A 141 -12.07 31.80 -33.87
N PHE A 142 -11.74 32.67 -34.83
CA PHE A 142 -10.38 32.77 -35.39
C PHE A 142 -9.65 34.06 -35.01
N GLU A 143 -10.40 35.09 -34.61
CA GLU A 143 -9.89 36.40 -34.20
C GLU A 143 -10.49 36.79 -32.84
N LEU A 144 -9.63 37.26 -31.92
CA LEU A 144 -10.00 37.74 -30.59
C LEU A 144 -9.69 39.25 -30.50
N ASP A 145 -10.71 40.10 -30.53
CA ASP A 145 -10.54 41.52 -30.26
C ASP A 145 -10.93 41.86 -28.81
N PHE A 146 -9.94 42.25 -28.00
CA PHE A 146 -10.22 42.64 -26.61
C PHE A 146 -11.09 43.90 -26.51
N ASN A 147 -11.25 44.68 -27.58
CA ASN A 147 -12.21 45.78 -27.62
C ASN A 147 -13.66 45.29 -27.50
N ASP A 148 -13.96 44.11 -28.04
CA ASP A 148 -15.27 43.48 -27.93
C ASP A 148 -15.52 42.95 -26.51
N LEU A 149 -14.44 42.70 -25.76
CA LEU A 149 -14.45 42.18 -24.40
C LEU A 149 -14.33 43.26 -23.30
N ARG A 150 -14.39 44.55 -23.65
CA ARG A 150 -14.26 45.68 -22.69
C ARG A 150 -15.34 45.72 -21.60
N LYS A 151 -16.40 44.92 -21.74
CA LYS A 151 -17.46 44.82 -20.74
C LYS A 151 -16.94 44.01 -19.56
N LYS A 152 -17.54 44.14 -18.38
CA LYS A 152 -17.10 43.45 -17.15
C LYS A 152 -17.13 41.92 -17.33
N ILE A 153 -16.11 41.31 -17.93
CA ILE A 153 -15.93 39.87 -18.07
C ILE A 153 -14.79 39.47 -17.13
N SER A 154 -15.05 38.61 -16.15
CA SER A 154 -14.04 38.18 -15.14
C SER A 154 -13.24 36.98 -15.61
N SER A 155 -13.93 35.97 -16.12
CA SER A 155 -13.33 34.72 -16.59
C SER A 155 -13.89 34.36 -17.97
N ILE A 156 -12.99 33.95 -18.87
CA ILE A 156 -13.38 33.56 -20.23
C ILE A 156 -12.71 32.24 -20.63
N TRP A 157 -13.52 31.32 -21.14
CA TRP A 157 -13.05 30.07 -21.74
C TRP A 157 -13.12 30.17 -23.26
N LEU A 158 -11.96 30.08 -23.92
CA LEU A 158 -11.79 30.13 -25.37
C LEU A 158 -11.08 28.89 -25.89
N ASN A 159 -10.93 27.84 -25.08
CA ASN A 159 -10.22 26.63 -25.49
C ASN A 159 -10.91 25.88 -26.63
N ASN A 160 -10.12 25.15 -27.42
CA ASN A 160 -10.60 24.43 -28.60
C ASN A 160 -11.32 25.33 -29.63
N ASN A 161 -10.72 26.48 -29.95
CA ASN A 161 -11.15 27.37 -31.03
C ASN A 161 -10.07 27.42 -32.14
N GLU A 162 -10.21 28.35 -33.09
CA GLU A 162 -9.25 28.58 -34.17
C GLU A 162 -8.46 29.88 -34.01
N ILE A 163 -8.35 30.43 -32.79
CA ILE A 163 -7.84 31.77 -32.54
C ILE A 163 -6.37 31.83 -32.95
N SER A 164 -6.08 32.67 -33.93
CA SER A 164 -4.73 32.91 -34.45
C SER A 164 -4.36 34.39 -34.44
N ILE A 165 -5.35 35.28 -34.36
CA ILE A 165 -5.18 36.73 -34.35
C ILE A 165 -5.77 37.29 -33.04
N VAL A 166 -5.02 38.13 -32.35
CA VAL A 166 -5.49 38.84 -31.15
C VAL A 166 -5.27 40.35 -31.35
N LYS A 167 -6.33 41.15 -31.22
CA LYS A 167 -6.29 42.60 -31.42
C LYS A 167 -6.22 43.35 -30.08
N PRO A 168 -5.44 44.44 -30.01
CA PRO A 168 -5.23 45.19 -28.77
C PRO A 168 -6.41 46.11 -28.41
N THR A 169 -6.60 46.37 -27.11
CA THR A 169 -7.61 47.34 -26.65
C THR A 169 -7.08 48.78 -26.54
N SER A 170 -7.95 49.79 -26.68
CA SER A 170 -7.55 51.20 -26.50
C SER A 170 -7.31 51.57 -25.03
N GLU A 171 -7.90 50.85 -24.07
CA GLU A 171 -7.84 51.05 -22.62
C GLU A 171 -7.44 49.75 -21.88
N PHE A 172 -6.91 49.84 -20.66
CA PHE A 172 -6.50 48.66 -19.89
C PHE A 172 -7.69 47.83 -19.38
N THR A 173 -7.59 46.50 -19.47
CA THR A 173 -8.65 45.56 -19.01
C THR A 173 -8.05 44.41 -18.19
N SER A 174 -8.72 43.96 -17.13
CA SER A 174 -8.22 42.89 -16.25
C SER A 174 -9.14 41.66 -16.26
N PHE A 175 -8.55 40.47 -16.15
CA PHE A 175 -9.24 39.18 -16.08
C PHE A 175 -8.70 38.34 -14.91
N ASP A 176 -9.58 37.61 -14.24
CA ASP A 176 -9.19 36.64 -13.21
C ASP A 176 -8.68 35.35 -13.88
N PHE A 177 -9.31 34.94 -14.98
CA PHE A 177 -8.95 33.73 -15.70
C PHE A 177 -9.18 33.84 -17.21
N ILE A 178 -8.21 33.37 -17.99
CA ILE A 178 -8.37 33.15 -19.44
C ILE A 178 -7.84 31.76 -19.80
N ASP A 179 -8.68 30.94 -20.43
CA ASP A 179 -8.26 29.70 -21.09
C ASP A 179 -8.15 29.90 -22.60
N LEU A 180 -6.93 29.91 -23.12
CA LEU A 180 -6.62 29.97 -24.55
C LEU A 180 -6.00 28.66 -25.06
N SER A 181 -6.14 27.57 -24.31
CA SER A 181 -5.55 26.28 -24.68
C SER A 181 -6.15 25.72 -25.97
N HIS A 182 -5.40 24.90 -26.71
CA HIS A 182 -5.85 24.23 -27.95
C HIS A 182 -6.35 25.24 -29.01
N ASN A 183 -5.59 26.31 -29.23
CA ASN A 183 -5.84 27.32 -30.25
C ASN A 183 -4.69 27.37 -31.28
N LYS A 184 -4.68 28.39 -32.14
CA LYS A 184 -3.69 28.59 -33.21
C LYS A 184 -2.76 29.79 -32.93
N LEU A 185 -2.57 30.18 -31.67
CA LEU A 185 -1.81 31.37 -31.31
C LEU A 185 -0.32 31.19 -31.62
N VAL A 186 0.25 32.20 -32.27
CA VAL A 186 1.70 32.29 -32.55
C VAL A 186 2.39 33.32 -31.63
N PHE A 187 1.64 34.33 -31.15
CA PHE A 187 2.15 35.40 -30.31
C PHE A 187 1.12 35.81 -29.26
N PHE A 188 1.56 36.02 -28.01
CA PHE A 188 0.70 36.57 -26.95
C PHE A 188 1.43 37.60 -26.09
N SER A 189 0.86 38.80 -25.93
CA SER A 189 1.48 39.91 -25.18
C SER A 189 0.45 40.70 -24.37
N GLU A 190 0.51 40.59 -23.04
CA GLU A 190 -0.32 41.39 -22.13
C GLU A 190 -0.06 42.90 -22.27
N PHE A 191 1.17 43.29 -22.64
CA PHE A 191 1.55 44.68 -22.85
C PHE A 191 0.98 45.26 -24.14
N GLU A 192 1.09 44.51 -25.24
CA GLU A 192 0.60 44.94 -26.55
C GLU A 192 -0.93 44.99 -26.55
N TYR A 193 -1.55 43.98 -25.96
CA TYR A 193 -2.99 43.90 -25.85
C TYR A 193 -3.58 44.79 -24.75
N LYS A 194 -2.75 45.37 -23.87
CA LYS A 194 -3.13 46.17 -22.69
C LYS A 194 -4.09 45.43 -21.75
N VAL A 195 -3.79 44.18 -21.44
CA VAL A 195 -4.58 43.34 -20.53
C VAL A 195 -3.78 42.88 -19.32
N ASN A 196 -4.46 42.53 -18.22
CA ASN A 196 -3.84 41.96 -17.02
C ASN A 196 -4.62 40.72 -16.55
N ILE A 197 -4.02 39.52 -16.66
CA ILE A 197 -4.67 38.23 -16.38
C ILE A 197 -4.08 37.56 -15.13
N GLN A 198 -4.88 37.14 -14.13
CA GLN A 198 -4.33 36.48 -12.93
C GLN A 198 -3.93 35.02 -13.18
N SER A 199 -4.77 34.27 -13.89
CA SER A 199 -4.54 32.87 -14.25
C SER A 199 -4.74 32.66 -15.76
N LEU A 200 -3.76 32.05 -16.42
CA LEU A 200 -3.69 31.94 -17.88
C LEU A 200 -3.27 30.53 -18.29
N ASP A 201 -4.09 29.87 -19.12
CA ASP A 201 -3.73 28.60 -19.78
C ASP A 201 -3.46 28.84 -21.29
N LEU A 202 -2.27 28.42 -21.75
CA LEU A 202 -1.80 28.54 -23.13
C LEU A 202 -1.41 27.19 -23.76
N ASN A 203 -1.78 26.07 -23.14
CA ASN A 203 -1.39 24.73 -23.58
C ASN A 203 -1.83 24.44 -25.04
N TYR A 204 -1.03 23.68 -25.80
CA TYR A 204 -1.32 23.24 -27.17
C TYR A 204 -1.65 24.39 -28.15
N ASN A 205 -0.82 25.42 -28.15
CA ASN A 205 -0.78 26.47 -29.18
C ASN A 205 0.48 26.32 -30.07
N TYR A 206 0.77 27.32 -30.90
CA TYR A 206 1.97 27.41 -31.75
C TYR A 206 2.86 28.60 -31.37
N LEU A 207 2.97 28.89 -30.07
CA LEU A 207 3.58 30.13 -29.58
C LEU A 207 5.07 30.18 -29.92
N GLN A 208 5.46 31.28 -30.56
CA GLN A 208 6.85 31.65 -30.85
C GLN A 208 7.33 32.77 -29.91
N LEU A 209 6.41 33.59 -29.40
CA LEU A 209 6.72 34.75 -28.57
C LEU A 209 5.65 34.96 -27.48
N LEU A 210 6.08 35.09 -26.22
CA LEU A 210 5.20 35.28 -25.06
C LEU A 210 5.72 36.45 -24.20
N ALA A 211 4.85 37.43 -23.90
CA ALA A 211 5.16 38.57 -23.06
C ALA A 211 4.08 38.78 -21.98
N LEU A 212 4.44 38.58 -20.71
CA LEU A 212 3.52 38.66 -19.56
C LEU A 212 3.98 39.71 -18.54
N GLN A 213 3.04 40.25 -17.76
CA GLN A 213 3.31 41.11 -16.61
C GLN A 213 3.85 40.30 -15.41
N SER A 214 4.61 40.92 -14.51
CA SER A 214 5.18 40.26 -13.32
C SER A 214 4.13 39.94 -12.25
N ASP A 215 4.40 38.92 -11.41
CA ASP A 215 3.62 38.46 -10.25
C ASP A 215 2.30 37.70 -10.53
N LYS A 216 2.39 36.49 -11.13
CA LYS A 216 1.23 35.64 -11.45
C LYS A 216 1.48 34.14 -11.23
N ASP A 217 0.45 33.40 -10.85
CA ASP A 217 0.46 31.93 -10.77
C ASP A 217 0.27 31.34 -12.18
N LEU A 218 1.38 30.98 -12.81
CA LEU A 218 1.38 30.39 -14.14
C LEU A 218 1.21 28.88 -14.02
N LEU A 219 0.00 28.39 -14.28
CA LEU A 219 -0.40 27.01 -13.98
C LEU A 219 0.20 25.98 -14.96
N LYS A 220 0.33 26.26 -16.27
CA LYS A 220 0.80 25.26 -17.26
C LYS A 220 1.16 25.84 -18.66
N ILE A 221 2.26 25.39 -19.28
CA ILE A 221 2.61 25.60 -20.71
C ILE A 221 3.18 24.28 -21.28
N GLU A 222 2.37 23.49 -21.99
CA GLU A 222 2.71 22.19 -22.61
C GLU A 222 2.14 22.08 -24.04
N GLY A 223 2.77 21.35 -24.97
CA GLY A 223 2.20 21.00 -26.29
C GLY A 223 3.18 21.02 -27.49
N HIS A 224 2.83 20.33 -28.59
CA HIS A 224 3.66 20.03 -29.77
C HIS A 224 4.10 21.22 -30.65
N GLY A 225 3.69 22.46 -30.35
CA GLY A 225 4.04 23.67 -31.12
C GLY A 225 4.69 24.80 -30.32
N ASN A 226 4.85 24.64 -29.01
CA ASN A 226 5.32 25.66 -28.06
C ASN A 226 6.82 25.52 -27.74
N SER A 227 7.61 24.95 -28.66
CA SER A 227 8.97 24.47 -28.41
C SER A 227 10.08 25.53 -28.45
N ASN A 228 9.79 26.75 -28.89
CA ASN A 228 10.77 27.86 -29.02
C ASN A 228 10.17 29.20 -28.56
N ILE A 229 9.56 29.24 -27.38
CA ILE A 229 8.96 30.46 -26.86
C ILE A 229 10.07 31.43 -26.41
N SER A 230 10.18 32.57 -27.08
CA SER A 230 10.95 33.70 -26.58
C SER A 230 10.13 34.40 -25.50
N TYR A 231 10.65 34.48 -24.26
CA TYR A 231 9.99 35.23 -23.19
C TYR A 231 10.50 36.67 -23.15
N ILE A 232 9.62 37.67 -23.31
CA ILE A 232 9.97 39.09 -23.18
C ILE A 232 9.22 39.69 -21.98
N GLY A 233 9.92 39.90 -20.88
CA GLY A 233 9.44 40.64 -19.71
C GLY A 233 10.40 41.76 -19.35
N ASN A 234 9.89 42.84 -18.76
CA ASN A 234 10.69 44.02 -18.38
C ASN A 234 11.49 43.83 -17.07
N SER A 235 11.48 42.65 -16.43
CA SER A 235 12.21 42.37 -15.18
C SER A 235 13.20 41.19 -15.29
N ASN A 236 14.29 41.28 -14.54
CA ASN A 236 15.46 40.40 -14.62
C ASN A 236 15.40 39.13 -13.73
N SER A 237 14.25 38.79 -13.11
CA SER A 237 14.15 37.63 -12.20
C SER A 237 12.73 37.08 -12.06
N TYR A 238 12.58 35.75 -12.08
CA TYR A 238 11.29 35.03 -11.96
C TYR A 238 11.33 33.99 -10.84
N SER A 239 10.21 33.77 -10.14
CA SER A 239 10.06 32.68 -9.15
C SER A 239 8.87 31.79 -9.47
N VAL A 240 9.08 30.47 -9.53
CA VAL A 240 8.02 29.46 -9.81
C VAL A 240 8.06 28.35 -8.74
N SER A 241 6.91 27.78 -8.38
CA SER A 241 6.83 26.71 -7.36
C SER A 241 7.44 25.38 -7.85
N ASN A 242 7.04 24.94 -9.04
CA ASN A 242 7.60 23.81 -9.79
C ASN A 242 7.77 24.22 -11.26
N PHE A 243 8.81 23.73 -11.94
CA PHE A 243 9.03 24.04 -13.35
C PHE A 243 9.31 22.78 -14.14
N TYR A 244 8.48 22.54 -15.16
CA TYR A 244 8.57 21.42 -16.10
C TYR A 244 8.73 21.99 -17.50
N SER A 245 9.81 21.66 -18.20
CA SER A 245 10.07 22.22 -19.53
C SER A 245 10.88 21.26 -20.40
N SER A 246 10.86 21.49 -21.71
CA SER A 246 11.76 20.89 -22.70
C SER A 246 12.93 21.84 -23.08
N PHE A 247 12.95 23.06 -22.54
CA PHE A 247 13.96 24.09 -22.79
C PHE A 247 14.32 24.85 -21.50
N ILE A 248 15.56 25.34 -21.40
CA ILE A 248 16.03 26.12 -20.25
C ILE A 248 16.02 27.63 -20.58
N PRO A 249 15.19 28.46 -19.93
CA PRO A 249 15.10 29.90 -20.24
C PRO A 249 16.40 30.66 -19.95
N ASN A 250 16.73 31.69 -20.74
CA ASN A 250 17.98 32.48 -20.63
C ASN A 250 18.07 33.42 -19.38
N ASN A 251 17.09 33.40 -18.48
CA ASN A 251 16.98 34.34 -17.33
C ASN A 251 17.17 33.59 -15.99
N SER A 252 17.52 34.31 -14.92
CA SER A 252 17.62 33.71 -13.58
C SER A 252 16.25 33.23 -13.07
N LEU A 253 16.15 31.93 -12.80
CA LEU A 253 14.91 31.26 -12.40
C LEU A 253 15.09 30.65 -11.01
N SER A 254 14.31 31.12 -10.04
CA SER A 254 14.27 30.54 -8.70
C SER A 254 13.10 29.55 -8.58
N ILE A 255 13.38 28.28 -8.30
CA ILE A 255 12.37 27.21 -8.25
C ILE A 255 12.33 26.61 -6.85
N ARG A 256 11.20 26.72 -6.16
CA ARG A 256 11.17 26.37 -4.73
C ARG A 256 11.26 24.87 -4.45
N ASN A 257 10.68 24.01 -5.29
CA ASN A 257 10.50 22.60 -4.97
C ASN A 257 11.15 21.62 -5.97
N ILE A 258 10.63 21.52 -7.21
CA ILE A 258 11.12 20.57 -8.21
C ILE A 258 11.37 21.27 -9.55
N PHE A 259 12.55 21.02 -10.12
CA PHE A 259 12.85 21.28 -11.52
C PHE A 259 13.02 19.96 -12.25
N LYS A 260 12.18 19.71 -13.27
CA LYS A 260 12.31 18.52 -14.13
C LYS A 260 12.34 18.92 -15.60
N LEU A 261 13.33 18.39 -16.32
CA LEU A 261 13.47 18.59 -17.75
C LEU A 261 13.12 17.28 -18.48
N ASN A 262 12.18 17.34 -19.42
CA ASN A 262 11.82 16.20 -20.27
C ASN A 262 12.35 16.46 -21.69
N TRP A 263 13.52 15.90 -22.01
CA TRP A 263 14.20 16.05 -23.28
C TRP A 263 13.91 14.84 -24.18
N ILE A 264 13.44 15.09 -25.41
CA ILE A 264 13.08 14.04 -26.39
C ILE A 264 14.21 13.80 -27.42
N ASP A 265 15.03 14.82 -27.70
CA ASP A 265 16.25 14.72 -28.51
C ASP A 265 17.49 14.21 -27.73
N ILE A 266 18.45 13.62 -28.44
CA ILE A 266 19.54 12.78 -27.90
C ILE A 266 20.64 13.56 -27.13
N ASP A 267 20.78 14.87 -27.33
CA ASP A 267 21.85 15.69 -26.72
C ASP A 267 21.33 17.02 -26.13
N LEU A 268 21.93 17.43 -25.00
CA LEU A 268 21.77 18.78 -24.45
C LEU A 268 22.43 19.81 -25.39
N PRO A 269 21.76 20.90 -25.78
CA PRO A 269 22.28 21.93 -26.66
C PRO A 269 23.36 22.73 -25.96
N VAL A 270 24.32 23.23 -26.72
CA VAL A 270 25.34 24.14 -26.19
C VAL A 270 24.69 25.49 -25.91
N LEU A 271 24.46 25.82 -24.64
CA LEU A 271 24.04 27.17 -24.23
C LEU A 271 25.21 28.15 -24.40
N ASP A 272 24.92 29.36 -24.90
CA ASP A 272 25.90 30.46 -24.91
C ASP A 272 26.36 30.71 -23.48
N SER A 273 27.67 30.66 -23.22
CA SER A 273 28.25 30.82 -21.88
C SER A 273 27.84 32.12 -21.20
N ASN A 274 27.40 33.13 -21.96
CA ASN A 274 26.92 34.41 -21.46
C ASN A 274 25.42 34.42 -21.08
N LYS A 275 24.69 33.32 -21.29
CA LYS A 275 23.23 33.22 -21.12
C LYS A 275 22.77 32.02 -20.27
N ILE A 276 23.68 31.39 -19.52
CA ILE A 276 23.34 30.22 -18.69
C ILE A 276 22.50 30.68 -17.47
N PRO A 277 21.28 30.18 -17.28
CA PRO A 277 20.43 30.55 -16.16
C PRO A 277 20.96 30.00 -14.85
N SER A 278 20.80 30.77 -13.77
CA SER A 278 20.94 30.26 -12.40
C SER A 278 19.70 29.44 -12.08
N ILE A 279 19.89 28.17 -11.70
CA ILE A 279 18.81 27.25 -11.27
C ILE A 279 19.04 26.93 -9.79
N SER A 280 18.04 27.20 -8.97
CA SER A 280 18.05 26.85 -7.55
C SER A 280 16.76 26.10 -7.23
N SER A 281 16.87 24.87 -6.72
CA SER A 281 15.74 24.01 -6.28
C SER A 281 16.22 22.87 -5.38
N ASN A 282 15.37 22.36 -4.47
CA ASN A 282 15.77 21.23 -3.61
C ASN A 282 16.11 19.98 -4.43
N VAL A 283 15.33 19.72 -5.48
CA VAL A 283 15.53 18.57 -6.38
C VAL A 283 15.57 19.04 -7.82
N ILE A 284 16.65 18.67 -8.51
CA ILE A 284 16.80 18.83 -9.95
C ILE A 284 16.85 17.44 -10.58
N ASP A 285 15.84 17.12 -11.38
CA ASP A 285 15.63 15.80 -11.97
C ASP A 285 15.78 15.81 -13.49
N PHE A 286 16.85 15.18 -13.96
CA PHE A 286 17.17 14.92 -15.36
C PHE A 286 17.08 13.42 -15.69
N SER A 287 16.44 12.61 -14.85
CA SER A 287 16.35 11.17 -15.08
C SER A 287 15.43 10.80 -16.26
N ASN A 288 15.68 9.64 -16.87
CA ASN A 288 14.86 9.07 -17.95
C ASN A 288 14.79 9.93 -19.23
N ASN A 289 15.88 10.62 -19.58
CA ASN A 289 15.97 11.51 -20.75
C ASN A 289 16.86 10.97 -21.88
N ASN A 290 17.37 9.74 -21.77
CA ASN A 290 18.25 9.12 -22.76
C ASN A 290 19.48 9.97 -23.15
N LEU A 291 19.97 10.81 -22.23
CA LEU A 291 21.09 11.71 -22.49
C LEU A 291 22.39 10.92 -22.70
N THR A 292 23.13 11.26 -23.75
CA THR A 292 24.43 10.62 -24.06
C THR A 292 25.65 11.43 -23.66
N SER A 293 25.51 12.75 -23.52
CA SER A 293 26.59 13.66 -23.14
C SER A 293 26.09 14.91 -22.41
N ILE A 294 26.98 15.59 -21.69
CA ILE A 294 26.71 16.90 -21.07
C ILE A 294 27.78 17.89 -21.52
N PRO A 295 27.41 19.05 -22.10
CA PRO A 295 28.34 20.09 -22.50
C PRO A 295 29.17 20.64 -21.32
N GLN A 296 30.36 21.15 -21.63
CA GLN A 296 31.22 21.78 -20.62
C GLN A 296 30.53 23.03 -20.02
N ASN A 297 30.63 23.18 -18.70
CA ASN A 297 30.03 24.25 -17.90
C ASN A 297 28.50 24.37 -18.01
N TYR A 298 27.79 23.34 -18.48
CA TYR A 298 26.34 23.41 -18.67
C TYR A 298 25.58 23.71 -17.36
N PHE A 299 26.08 23.22 -16.22
CA PHE A 299 25.51 23.40 -14.89
C PHE A 299 26.31 24.40 -14.05
N GLN A 300 26.79 25.50 -14.64
CA GLN A 300 27.69 26.43 -13.98
C GLN A 300 27.11 27.12 -12.72
N PHE A 301 25.79 27.28 -12.65
CA PHE A 301 25.08 28.06 -11.63
C PHE A 301 23.94 27.27 -10.97
N VAL A 302 24.15 25.97 -10.74
CA VAL A 302 23.14 25.06 -10.18
C VAL A 302 23.28 24.91 -8.66
N GLN A 303 22.18 25.05 -7.92
CA GLN A 303 22.12 24.81 -6.48
C GLN A 303 20.97 23.84 -6.15
N ALA A 304 21.29 22.68 -5.58
CA ALA A 304 20.30 21.67 -5.20
C ALA A 304 20.78 20.72 -4.09
N ASP A 305 19.85 20.17 -3.32
CA ASP A 305 20.18 19.07 -2.40
C ASP A 305 20.43 17.79 -3.21
N VAL A 306 19.55 17.49 -4.16
CA VAL A 306 19.60 16.30 -5.00
C VAL A 306 19.70 16.67 -6.47
N PHE A 307 20.70 16.12 -7.14
CA PHE A 307 20.91 16.23 -8.58
C PHE A 307 20.83 14.84 -9.22
N ASN A 308 19.69 14.55 -9.85
CA ASN A 308 19.38 13.22 -10.38
C ASN A 308 19.62 13.14 -11.89
N LEU A 309 20.60 12.33 -12.29
CA LEU A 309 20.96 11.99 -13.67
C LEU A 309 20.77 10.49 -13.98
N SER A 310 20.03 9.75 -13.14
CA SER A 310 19.82 8.31 -13.30
C SER A 310 19.04 7.95 -14.57
N PHE A 311 19.14 6.69 -15.01
CA PHE A 311 18.43 6.17 -16.19
C PHE A 311 18.67 6.99 -17.48
N ASN A 312 19.92 7.43 -17.68
CA ASN A 312 20.40 8.03 -18.92
C ASN A 312 21.32 7.05 -19.67
N ASN A 313 22.06 7.50 -20.68
CA ASN A 313 22.90 6.64 -21.51
C ASN A 313 24.28 7.25 -21.77
N PHE A 314 24.96 7.67 -20.70
CA PHE A 314 26.28 8.28 -20.77
C PHE A 314 27.35 7.20 -20.97
N ASP A 315 28.14 7.28 -22.04
CA ASP A 315 29.28 6.36 -22.23
C ASP A 315 30.51 6.82 -21.42
N VAL A 316 30.88 8.10 -21.57
CA VAL A 316 32.03 8.73 -20.92
C VAL A 316 31.64 10.08 -20.31
N LEU A 317 31.95 10.26 -19.04
CA LEU A 317 31.75 11.51 -18.30
C LEU A 317 33.11 12.11 -17.90
N SER A 318 33.64 12.99 -18.75
CA SER A 318 34.94 13.62 -18.52
C SER A 318 34.93 15.15 -18.58
N ASN A 319 33.83 15.77 -19.00
CA ASN A 319 33.77 17.21 -19.12
C ASN A 319 33.54 17.85 -17.75
N LYS A 320 34.20 18.98 -17.47
CA LYS A 320 33.81 19.84 -16.35
C LYS A 320 32.43 20.46 -16.61
N VAL A 321 31.39 19.92 -15.97
CA VAL A 321 30.00 20.36 -16.21
C VAL A 321 29.53 21.40 -15.18
N PHE A 322 30.11 21.44 -13.99
CA PHE A 322 29.73 22.33 -12.89
C PHE A 322 30.61 23.57 -12.78
N GLY A 323 30.04 24.65 -12.23
CA GLY A 323 30.70 25.94 -12.02
C GLY A 323 31.01 26.24 -10.56
N VAL A 324 31.88 27.23 -10.31
CA VAL A 324 32.47 27.55 -8.99
C VAL A 324 31.42 27.82 -7.88
N ASN A 325 30.18 28.14 -8.25
CA ASN A 325 29.10 28.46 -7.30
C ASN A 325 28.06 27.33 -7.17
N SER A 326 28.35 26.13 -7.67
CA SER A 326 27.41 25.01 -7.56
C SER A 326 27.43 24.44 -6.14
N ALA A 327 26.24 24.09 -5.64
CA ALA A 327 26.06 23.52 -4.30
C ALA A 327 25.17 22.28 -4.44
N ILE A 328 25.78 21.10 -4.47
CA ILE A 328 25.10 19.81 -4.61
C ILE A 328 25.49 18.88 -3.47
N SER A 329 24.50 18.32 -2.75
CA SER A 329 24.75 17.37 -1.66
C SER A 329 24.74 15.91 -2.13
N THR A 330 23.87 15.58 -3.09
CA THR A 330 23.68 14.23 -3.60
C THR A 330 23.67 14.24 -5.12
N ILE A 331 24.49 13.38 -5.72
CA ILE A 331 24.53 13.14 -7.16
C ILE A 331 24.14 11.69 -7.42
N ASP A 332 23.09 11.48 -8.20
CA ASP A 332 22.67 10.14 -8.64
C ASP A 332 22.94 9.95 -10.13
N LEU A 333 23.80 9.00 -10.46
CA LEU A 333 24.19 8.59 -11.82
C LEU A 333 23.90 7.09 -12.05
N SER A 334 23.03 6.49 -11.24
CA SER A 334 22.73 5.07 -11.33
C SER A 334 21.98 4.70 -12.60
N PHE A 335 22.19 3.47 -13.10
CA PHE A 335 21.54 2.96 -14.32
C PHE A 335 21.77 3.84 -15.57
N SER A 336 22.91 4.55 -15.65
CA SER A 336 23.19 5.51 -16.72
C SER A 336 24.22 5.04 -17.75
N ASN A 337 24.53 3.73 -17.78
CA ASN A 337 25.47 3.08 -18.71
C ASN A 337 26.91 3.64 -18.72
N VAL A 338 27.34 4.31 -17.64
CA VAL A 338 28.65 4.97 -17.54
C VAL A 338 29.78 3.93 -17.61
N LYS A 339 30.65 4.02 -18.62
CA LYS A 339 31.84 3.16 -18.74
C LYS A 339 33.11 3.81 -18.19
N LYS A 340 33.20 5.15 -18.27
CA LYS A 340 34.34 5.90 -17.75
C LYS A 340 33.89 7.24 -17.17
N ILE A 341 34.42 7.59 -16.00
CA ILE A 341 34.23 8.89 -15.37
C ILE A 341 35.57 9.44 -14.86
N THR A 342 35.83 10.72 -15.06
CA THR A 342 37.04 11.40 -14.54
C THR A 342 36.67 12.35 -13.40
N ASP A 343 37.66 12.72 -12.59
CA ASP A 343 37.54 13.72 -11.55
C ASP A 343 37.08 15.09 -12.09
N GLU A 344 37.46 15.43 -13.33
CA GLU A 344 37.02 16.65 -14.04
C GLU A 344 35.50 16.83 -14.04
N PHE A 345 34.73 15.74 -14.15
CA PHE A 345 33.27 15.78 -14.13
C PHE A 345 32.72 16.44 -12.86
N PHE A 346 33.36 16.17 -11.73
CA PHE A 346 32.89 16.61 -10.42
C PHE A 346 33.50 17.93 -9.96
N ILE A 347 34.51 18.47 -10.65
CA ILE A 347 35.14 19.73 -10.27
C ILE A 347 34.08 20.82 -10.15
N ASN A 348 34.08 21.52 -9.02
CA ASN A 348 33.15 22.60 -8.67
C ASN A 348 31.67 22.19 -8.45
N CYS A 349 31.29 20.91 -8.48
CA CYS A 349 29.90 20.51 -8.16
C CYS A 349 29.41 21.02 -6.80
N CYS A 350 30.37 21.17 -5.90
CA CYS A 350 30.17 21.17 -4.47
C CYS A 350 31.10 22.19 -3.79
N SER A 351 31.42 23.30 -4.50
CA SER A 351 32.45 24.29 -4.11
C SER A 351 31.91 25.53 -3.39
N SER A 352 30.60 25.62 -3.12
CA SER A 352 30.06 26.78 -2.42
C SER A 352 30.58 26.87 -0.97
N ASN A 353 31.26 27.96 -0.62
CA ASN A 353 31.74 28.26 0.75
C ASN A 353 30.62 28.50 1.77
N LEU A 354 29.36 28.48 1.34
CA LEU A 354 28.20 28.83 2.16
C LEU A 354 27.73 27.68 3.06
N TYR A 355 28.18 26.44 2.79
CA TYR A 355 27.66 25.26 3.47
C TYR A 355 28.72 24.18 3.74
N ASP A 356 28.76 23.68 4.97
CA ASP A 356 29.68 22.64 5.43
C ASP A 356 29.06 21.23 5.27
N TYR A 357 28.52 20.92 4.09
CA TYR A 357 27.82 19.64 3.85
C TYR A 357 28.73 18.56 3.25
N PHE A 358 28.44 17.32 3.61
CA PHE A 358 29.06 16.13 3.03
C PHE A 358 28.36 15.74 1.73
N VAL A 359 29.11 15.11 0.82
CA VAL A 359 28.59 14.70 -0.49
C VAL A 359 28.35 13.20 -0.56
N TYR A 360 27.26 12.82 -1.22
CA TYR A 360 26.83 11.45 -1.50
C TYR A 360 26.83 11.25 -3.02
N VAL A 361 27.49 10.19 -3.49
CA VAL A 361 27.54 9.86 -4.92
C VAL A 361 27.09 8.43 -5.14
N ASN A 362 26.05 8.27 -5.96
CA ASN A 362 25.55 6.97 -6.42
C ASN A 362 25.95 6.75 -7.88
N LEU A 363 26.86 5.81 -8.12
CA LEU A 363 27.34 5.36 -9.43
C LEU A 363 26.99 3.88 -9.67
N SER A 364 26.03 3.33 -8.92
CA SER A 364 25.65 1.92 -9.01
C SER A 364 25.01 1.55 -10.35
N HIS A 365 25.06 0.27 -10.71
CA HIS A 365 24.42 -0.26 -11.93
C HIS A 365 24.90 0.42 -13.22
N ASN A 366 26.21 0.62 -13.34
CA ASN A 366 26.87 1.15 -14.52
C ASN A 366 27.84 0.11 -15.11
N ALA A 367 28.76 0.55 -15.98
CA ALA A 367 29.71 -0.31 -16.66
C ALA A 367 31.17 0.13 -16.39
N LEU A 368 31.44 0.76 -15.24
CA LEU A 368 32.77 1.24 -14.86
C LEU A 368 33.75 0.08 -14.67
N GLU A 369 34.90 0.13 -15.34
CA GLU A 369 35.99 -0.84 -15.18
C GLU A 369 37.07 -0.37 -14.19
N GLU A 370 37.19 0.95 -14.00
CA GLU A 370 38.10 1.60 -13.05
C GLU A 370 37.51 2.94 -12.57
N LEU A 371 38.03 3.46 -11.45
CA LEU A 371 37.75 4.81 -10.95
C LEU A 371 39.05 5.42 -10.41
N ASN A 372 39.36 6.66 -10.79
CA ASN A 372 40.59 7.35 -10.39
C ASN A 372 40.29 8.76 -9.86
N GLY A 373 40.79 9.08 -8.66
CA GLY A 373 40.87 10.45 -8.16
C GLY A 373 39.55 11.18 -7.90
N ILE A 374 38.42 10.49 -7.68
CA ILE A 374 37.09 11.14 -7.54
C ILE A 374 37.07 12.26 -6.48
N CYS A 375 37.79 12.08 -5.37
CA CYS A 375 37.84 13.08 -4.30
C CYS A 375 38.75 14.28 -4.59
N THR A 376 39.49 14.28 -5.70
CA THR A 376 40.11 15.50 -6.24
C THR A 376 39.04 16.48 -6.71
N GLY A 377 37.96 15.97 -7.32
CA GLY A 377 36.77 16.76 -7.67
C GLY A 377 35.84 17.01 -6.47
N ILE A 378 35.71 16.03 -5.57
CA ILE A 378 34.80 16.07 -4.40
C ILE A 378 35.56 15.78 -3.09
N PRO A 379 36.29 16.74 -2.51
CA PRO A 379 37.10 16.47 -1.32
C PRO A 379 36.28 16.15 -0.06
N LYS A 380 35.00 16.54 0.01
CA LYS A 380 34.07 16.24 1.12
C LYS A 380 33.16 15.03 0.87
N LEU A 381 33.56 14.12 -0.02
CA LEU A 381 32.82 12.89 -0.29
C LEU A 381 32.77 12.02 0.98
N LYS A 382 31.56 11.66 1.42
CA LYS A 382 31.34 10.85 2.62
C LYS A 382 30.77 9.46 2.30
N HIS A 383 29.97 9.36 1.24
CA HIS A 383 29.36 8.11 0.80
C HIS A 383 29.56 7.93 -0.69
N LEU A 384 30.10 6.78 -1.08
CA LEU A 384 30.33 6.41 -2.47
C LEU A 384 29.78 5.01 -2.73
N ASP A 385 28.81 4.90 -3.64
CA ASP A 385 28.28 3.64 -4.12
C ASP A 385 28.73 3.38 -5.56
N LEU A 386 29.50 2.31 -5.75
CA LEU A 386 30.00 1.79 -7.02
C LEU A 386 29.49 0.36 -7.26
N SER A 387 28.44 -0.06 -6.57
CA SER A 387 27.96 -1.44 -6.66
C SER A 387 27.42 -1.78 -8.04
N SER A 388 27.50 -3.06 -8.43
CA SER A 388 27.01 -3.52 -9.73
C SER A 388 27.66 -2.80 -10.91
N ASN A 389 28.99 -2.74 -10.91
CA ASN A 389 29.82 -2.22 -12.01
C ASN A 389 30.70 -3.36 -12.58
N ARG A 390 31.77 -3.02 -13.31
CA ARG A 390 32.71 -3.96 -13.90
C ARG A 390 34.14 -3.79 -13.36
N ILE A 391 34.28 -3.24 -12.15
CA ILE A 391 35.57 -2.88 -11.58
C ILE A 391 36.37 -4.15 -11.28
N THR A 392 37.59 -4.26 -11.82
CA THR A 392 38.47 -5.42 -11.58
C THR A 392 39.58 -5.14 -10.57
N ASN A 393 40.00 -3.88 -10.43
CA ASN A 393 41.11 -3.47 -9.58
C ASN A 393 40.75 -2.19 -8.82
N ILE A 394 41.26 -2.08 -7.59
CA ILE A 394 41.22 -0.88 -6.76
C ILE A 394 42.65 -0.52 -6.35
N SER A 395 42.93 0.78 -6.21
CA SER A 395 44.26 1.26 -5.82
C SER A 395 44.15 2.51 -4.96
N GLN A 396 45.27 2.92 -4.37
CA GLN A 396 45.34 4.18 -3.63
C GLN A 396 44.94 5.39 -4.49
N ILE A 397 45.21 5.35 -5.81
CA ILE A 397 44.89 6.44 -6.74
C ILE A 397 43.37 6.63 -6.85
N SER A 398 42.60 5.55 -6.73
CA SER A 398 41.13 5.57 -6.78
C SER A 398 40.50 6.41 -5.68
N LEU A 399 41.09 6.36 -4.47
CA LEU A 399 40.59 7.03 -3.27
C LEU A 399 41.49 8.19 -2.80
N LEU A 400 42.36 8.68 -3.67
CA LEU A 400 43.27 9.79 -3.36
C LEU A 400 42.47 11.01 -2.90
N ASN A 401 42.86 11.60 -1.76
CA ASN A 401 42.21 12.75 -1.11
C ASN A 401 40.79 12.52 -0.55
N CYS A 402 40.32 11.27 -0.42
CA CYS A 402 39.02 10.96 0.17
C CYS A 402 39.01 11.03 1.71
N SER A 403 39.40 12.17 2.29
CA SER A 403 39.63 12.34 3.73
C SER A 403 38.38 12.26 4.62
N TYR A 404 37.18 12.22 4.03
CA TYR A 404 35.89 12.14 4.75
C TYR A 404 35.06 10.90 4.38
N LEU A 405 35.57 10.03 3.51
CA LEU A 405 34.83 8.86 3.02
C LEU A 405 34.62 7.86 4.16
N SER A 406 33.37 7.74 4.60
CA SER A 406 32.97 6.91 5.74
C SER A 406 32.29 5.61 5.29
N THR A 407 31.51 5.65 4.21
CA THR A 407 30.86 4.47 3.63
C THR A 407 31.33 4.27 2.19
N TYR A 408 31.82 3.07 1.91
CA TYR A 408 32.28 2.69 0.58
C TYR A 408 31.66 1.36 0.18
N ASN A 409 30.75 1.41 -0.79
CA ASN A 409 30.11 0.24 -1.37
C ASN A 409 30.71 -0.03 -2.75
N ILE A 410 31.41 -1.15 -2.88
CA ILE A 410 31.98 -1.63 -4.16
C ILE A 410 31.55 -3.08 -4.44
N SER A 411 30.43 -3.51 -3.84
CA SER A 411 29.88 -4.85 -4.01
C SER A 411 29.49 -5.16 -5.46
N LYS A 412 29.36 -6.44 -5.82
CA LYS A 412 28.94 -6.87 -7.17
C LYS A 412 29.82 -6.30 -8.28
N ASN A 413 31.13 -6.45 -8.11
CA ASN A 413 32.16 -6.10 -9.09
C ASN A 413 33.02 -7.35 -9.38
N PHE A 414 34.16 -7.19 -10.05
CA PHE A 414 35.05 -8.29 -10.43
C PHE A 414 36.42 -8.21 -9.72
N ILE A 415 36.46 -7.66 -8.50
CA ILE A 415 37.71 -7.41 -7.76
C ILE A 415 38.29 -8.72 -7.24
N ASN A 416 39.57 -8.98 -7.52
CA ASN A 416 40.26 -10.22 -7.12
C ASN A 416 41.27 -10.04 -5.97
N ASP A 417 41.79 -8.83 -5.76
CA ASP A 417 42.74 -8.50 -4.69
C ASP A 417 42.53 -7.06 -4.20
N ILE A 418 42.94 -6.79 -2.96
CA ILE A 418 42.89 -5.47 -2.34
C ILE A 418 44.32 -5.09 -1.91
N PRO A 419 45.02 -4.22 -2.68
CA PRO A 419 46.34 -3.74 -2.30
C PRO A 419 46.31 -3.03 -0.93
N SER A 420 47.34 -3.22 -0.11
CA SER A 420 47.41 -2.72 1.27
C SER A 420 47.32 -1.18 1.39
N GLU A 421 47.78 -0.48 0.37
CA GLU A 421 47.83 0.97 0.24
C GLU A 421 46.50 1.59 -0.19
N THR A 422 45.51 0.79 -0.63
CA THR A 422 44.22 1.26 -1.16
C THR A 422 43.52 2.25 -0.23
N PHE A 423 43.58 2.00 1.08
CA PHE A 423 42.90 2.79 2.10
C PHE A 423 43.80 3.81 2.82
N GLN A 424 45.01 4.06 2.31
CA GLN A 424 45.93 4.98 2.98
C GLN A 424 45.35 6.40 3.02
N GLY A 425 45.10 6.90 4.24
CA GLY A 425 44.56 8.25 4.46
C GLY A 425 43.03 8.37 4.32
N VAL A 426 42.30 7.24 4.25
CA VAL A 426 40.84 7.21 4.04
C VAL A 426 40.15 6.62 5.27
N PRO A 427 39.18 7.30 5.90
CA PRO A 427 38.56 6.85 7.14
C PRO A 427 37.30 5.99 6.95
N VAL A 428 37.38 4.92 6.15
CA VAL A 428 36.22 4.06 5.86
C VAL A 428 35.77 3.32 7.12
N GLU A 429 34.55 3.59 7.57
CA GLU A 429 33.92 2.92 8.71
C GLU A 429 33.10 1.69 8.29
N THR A 430 32.47 1.78 7.11
CA THR A 430 31.64 0.71 6.54
C THR A 430 32.14 0.40 5.13
N LEU A 431 32.69 -0.80 4.96
CA LEU A 431 33.19 -1.30 3.68
C LEU A 431 32.33 -2.48 3.22
N ASP A 432 31.66 -2.32 2.08
CA ASP A 432 31.01 -3.43 1.39
C ASP A 432 31.77 -3.80 0.12
N ILE A 433 32.36 -4.99 0.12
CA ILE A 433 33.05 -5.60 -1.01
C ILE A 433 32.49 -7.00 -1.30
N SER A 434 31.23 -7.23 -0.94
CA SER A 434 30.53 -8.49 -1.19
C SER A 434 30.32 -8.75 -2.68
N GLU A 435 30.07 -10.00 -3.05
CA GLU A 435 29.79 -10.42 -4.43
C GLU A 435 30.91 -9.99 -5.40
N ASN A 436 32.17 -10.17 -4.98
CA ASN A 436 33.38 -9.98 -5.80
C ASN A 436 34.11 -11.32 -5.96
N ASN A 437 35.36 -11.29 -6.43
CA ASN A 437 36.14 -12.48 -6.76
C ASN A 437 37.34 -12.69 -5.82
N LEU A 438 37.34 -12.12 -4.61
CA LEU A 438 38.47 -12.21 -3.67
C LEU A 438 38.79 -13.66 -3.31
N LEU A 439 40.07 -14.04 -3.37
CA LEU A 439 40.56 -15.39 -3.05
C LEU A 439 41.11 -15.53 -1.63
N PHE A 440 41.63 -14.44 -1.05
CA PHE A 440 42.23 -14.39 0.29
C PHE A 440 42.23 -12.97 0.84
N ILE A 441 42.56 -12.83 2.13
CA ILE A 441 42.76 -11.55 2.82
C ILE A 441 44.18 -11.53 3.36
N ASN A 442 45.01 -10.61 2.86
CA ASN A 442 46.37 -10.41 3.36
C ASN A 442 46.36 -9.79 4.77
N LYS A 443 47.38 -10.10 5.59
CA LYS A 443 47.55 -9.58 6.96
C LYS A 443 47.52 -8.05 7.09
N SER A 444 47.85 -7.31 6.03
CA SER A 444 47.89 -5.84 6.01
C SER A 444 46.75 -5.19 5.21
N THR A 445 45.80 -5.97 4.68
CA THR A 445 44.76 -5.44 3.78
C THR A 445 43.99 -4.27 4.39
N PHE A 446 43.66 -4.38 5.69
CA PHE A 446 42.86 -3.39 6.41
C PHE A 446 43.67 -2.62 7.47
N SER A 447 45.01 -2.70 7.45
CA SER A 447 45.84 -2.09 8.50
C SER A 447 45.70 -0.57 8.58
N ASN A 448 45.42 0.08 7.43
CA ASN A 448 45.16 1.51 7.35
C ASN A 448 43.80 1.93 7.95
N LEU A 449 42.88 0.97 8.13
CA LEU A 449 41.53 1.21 8.65
C LEU A 449 41.36 0.82 10.13
N LYS A 450 42.44 0.40 10.80
CA LYS A 450 42.42 -0.20 12.13
C LYS A 450 41.69 0.60 13.23
N MET A 451 41.71 1.94 13.13
CA MET A 451 41.12 2.84 14.14
C MET A 451 39.69 3.29 13.81
N VAL A 452 39.14 2.91 12.66
CA VAL A 452 37.88 3.48 12.14
C VAL A 452 36.90 2.43 11.63
N LEU A 453 37.38 1.28 11.12
CA LEU A 453 36.52 0.27 10.52
C LEU A 453 35.61 -0.38 11.56
N LYS A 454 34.30 -0.33 11.31
CA LYS A 454 33.24 -0.87 12.17
C LYS A 454 32.55 -2.07 11.53
N THR A 455 32.40 -2.06 10.21
CA THR A 455 31.68 -3.10 9.48
C THR A 455 32.44 -3.45 8.20
N ILE A 456 32.64 -4.75 7.98
CA ILE A 456 33.15 -5.28 6.72
C ILE A 456 32.25 -6.39 6.18
N ASN A 457 31.80 -6.22 4.94
CA ASN A 457 31.02 -7.22 4.22
C ASN A 457 31.89 -7.82 3.10
N LEU A 458 32.25 -9.10 3.27
CA LEU A 458 33.04 -9.92 2.34
C LEU A 458 32.22 -11.10 1.80
N ARG A 459 30.89 -11.08 2.00
CA ARG A 459 29.96 -12.12 1.58
C ARG A 459 30.11 -12.46 0.10
N LYS A 460 29.87 -13.73 -0.29
CA LYS A 460 29.84 -14.16 -1.71
C LYS A 460 31.11 -13.80 -2.49
N ASN A 461 32.27 -13.99 -1.87
CA ASN A 461 33.56 -13.97 -2.56
C ASN A 461 34.04 -15.41 -2.79
N ASN A 462 35.30 -15.58 -3.24
CA ASN A 462 35.92 -16.89 -3.47
C ASN A 462 36.96 -17.24 -2.39
N ILE A 463 36.81 -16.70 -1.17
CA ILE A 463 37.82 -16.85 -0.11
C ILE A 463 37.84 -18.30 0.36
N SER A 464 39.00 -18.96 0.32
CA SER A 464 39.13 -20.38 0.71
C SER A 464 39.80 -20.63 2.06
N THR A 465 40.58 -19.67 2.54
CA THR A 465 41.35 -19.77 3.79
C THR A 465 41.38 -18.42 4.48
N ILE A 466 41.11 -18.39 5.79
CA ILE A 466 41.41 -17.23 6.64
C ILE A 466 42.75 -17.48 7.34
N TYR A 467 43.73 -16.64 7.04
CA TYR A 467 45.07 -16.77 7.61
C TYR A 467 45.14 -16.15 9.01
N SER A 468 46.16 -16.55 9.78
CA SER A 468 46.43 -15.94 11.08
C SER A 468 46.59 -14.43 10.92
N GLN A 469 45.95 -13.65 11.80
CA GLN A 469 46.05 -12.18 11.81
C GLN A 469 45.47 -11.47 10.58
N SER A 470 44.59 -12.09 9.77
CA SER A 470 43.93 -11.41 8.64
C SER A 470 43.10 -10.17 9.04
N PHE A 471 42.65 -10.09 10.30
CA PHE A 471 41.90 -8.96 10.86
C PHE A 471 42.56 -8.37 12.12
N ASP A 472 43.87 -8.52 12.28
CA ASP A 472 44.57 -8.12 13.51
C ASP A 472 44.52 -6.60 13.74
N GLU A 473 44.40 -6.21 15.02
CA GLU A 473 44.36 -4.83 15.52
C GLU A 473 43.23 -3.92 14.99
N ILE A 474 42.18 -4.46 14.36
CA ILE A 474 40.99 -3.67 13.97
C ILE A 474 40.06 -3.51 15.18
N ASP A 475 40.52 -2.76 16.19
CA ASP A 475 39.92 -2.69 17.53
C ASP A 475 38.44 -2.24 17.53
N TYR A 476 37.98 -1.48 16.53
CA TYR A 476 36.61 -0.94 16.45
C TYR A 476 35.63 -1.79 15.64
N LEU A 477 36.11 -2.91 15.07
CA LEU A 477 35.32 -3.77 14.21
C LEU A 477 34.22 -4.45 15.02
N LYS A 478 32.97 -4.29 14.57
CA LYS A 478 31.77 -4.87 15.20
C LYS A 478 31.21 -6.04 14.41
N ILE A 479 31.27 -5.97 13.07
CA ILE A 479 30.64 -6.96 12.20
C ILE A 479 31.62 -7.37 11.11
N ILE A 480 31.79 -8.70 10.98
CA ILE A 480 32.47 -9.33 9.84
C ILE A 480 31.47 -10.30 9.19
N ASP A 481 31.11 -10.05 7.94
CA ASP A 481 30.37 -11.00 7.12
C ASP A 481 31.28 -11.70 6.12
N LEU A 482 31.51 -12.99 6.32
CA LEU A 482 32.29 -13.90 5.47
C LEU A 482 31.38 -15.01 4.89
N SER A 483 30.06 -14.84 4.93
CA SER A 483 29.12 -15.85 4.48
C SER A 483 29.21 -16.12 2.97
N ASP A 484 28.72 -17.30 2.56
CA ASP A 484 28.66 -17.71 1.15
C ASP A 484 30.03 -17.64 0.43
N ASN A 485 31.12 -17.95 1.12
CA ASN A 485 32.46 -18.05 0.54
C ASN A 485 32.84 -19.52 0.30
N LYS A 486 34.13 -19.82 0.09
CA LYS A 486 34.66 -21.17 -0.10
C LYS A 486 35.56 -21.60 1.06
N ILE A 487 35.36 -21.02 2.25
CA ILE A 487 36.29 -21.13 3.37
C ILE A 487 36.28 -22.58 3.85
N LYS A 488 37.41 -23.26 3.68
CA LYS A 488 37.63 -24.62 4.20
C LYS A 488 38.48 -24.63 5.47
N ASN A 489 39.43 -23.70 5.57
CA ASN A 489 40.39 -23.65 6.66
C ASN A 489 40.39 -22.28 7.34
N ILE A 490 40.22 -22.26 8.66
CA ILE A 490 40.45 -21.08 9.49
C ILE A 490 41.70 -21.35 10.33
N LYS A 491 42.77 -20.61 10.09
CA LYS A 491 44.03 -20.80 10.83
C LYS A 491 43.89 -20.29 12.26
N GLN A 492 44.66 -20.89 13.18
CA GLN A 492 44.73 -20.44 14.56
C GLN A 492 45.00 -18.93 14.64
N ASN A 493 44.29 -18.23 15.53
CA ASN A 493 44.40 -16.77 15.73
C ASN A 493 44.02 -15.94 14.47
N ALA A 494 43.17 -16.46 13.58
CA ALA A 494 42.65 -15.71 12.43
C ALA A 494 41.94 -14.40 12.83
N PHE A 495 41.22 -14.42 13.95
CA PHE A 495 40.43 -13.30 14.49
C PHE A 495 41.06 -12.66 15.74
N LEU A 496 42.37 -12.81 15.94
CA LEU A 496 43.05 -12.36 17.15
C LEU A 496 42.82 -10.87 17.42
N ASN A 497 42.64 -10.52 18.70
CA ASN A 497 42.53 -9.14 19.20
C ASN A 497 41.29 -8.33 18.75
N LEU A 498 40.27 -8.95 18.17
CA LEU A 498 39.01 -8.27 17.88
C LEU A 498 38.18 -8.02 19.16
N LYS A 499 38.52 -6.96 19.90
CA LYS A 499 37.99 -6.68 21.24
C LYS A 499 36.52 -6.22 21.28
N ASN A 500 36.04 -5.58 20.21
CA ASN A 500 34.69 -5.01 20.13
C ASN A 500 33.81 -5.70 19.08
N ILE A 501 34.23 -6.88 18.59
CA ILE A 501 33.44 -7.64 17.63
C ILE A 501 32.15 -8.10 18.28
N ASP A 502 31.02 -7.81 17.64
CA ASP A 502 29.70 -8.28 18.06
C ASP A 502 29.34 -9.55 17.28
N THR A 503 29.60 -9.59 15.96
CA THR A 503 29.14 -10.66 15.08
C THR A 503 30.21 -11.11 14.08
N ILE A 504 30.41 -12.43 14.00
CA ILE A 504 31.17 -13.10 12.95
C ILE A 504 30.23 -14.05 12.21
N ASN A 505 29.96 -13.77 10.93
CA ASN A 505 29.17 -14.63 10.08
C ASN A 505 30.09 -15.44 9.14
N LEU A 506 30.12 -16.76 9.33
CA LEU A 506 30.86 -17.74 8.55
C LEU A 506 29.92 -18.75 7.86
N SER A 507 28.63 -18.44 7.79
CA SER A 507 27.62 -19.35 7.23
C SER A 507 27.86 -19.67 5.75
N ASN A 508 27.37 -20.83 5.30
CA ASN A 508 27.44 -21.33 3.93
C ASN A 508 28.87 -21.32 3.37
N ASN A 509 29.79 -21.92 4.11
CA ASN A 509 31.18 -22.14 3.69
C ASN A 509 31.46 -23.65 3.60
N ALA A 510 32.73 -24.03 3.49
CA ALA A 510 33.18 -25.42 3.36
C ALA A 510 33.98 -25.89 4.58
N ILE A 511 33.69 -25.36 5.78
CA ILE A 511 34.42 -25.68 7.00
C ILE A 511 34.07 -27.10 7.45
N GLU A 512 35.05 -28.00 7.39
CA GLU A 512 34.88 -29.42 7.78
C GLU A 512 35.28 -29.69 9.25
N LEU A 513 36.21 -28.90 9.77
CA LEU A 513 36.83 -29.05 11.08
C LEU A 513 36.95 -27.68 11.74
N LEU A 514 36.44 -27.55 12.97
CA LEU A 514 36.72 -26.39 13.81
C LEU A 514 37.89 -26.70 14.76
N GLU A 515 39.06 -26.13 14.47
CA GLU A 515 40.27 -26.32 15.28
C GLU A 515 40.16 -25.58 16.63
N GLY A 516 40.87 -26.09 17.64
CA GLY A 516 40.97 -25.44 18.95
C GLY A 516 41.56 -24.02 18.84
N TYR A 517 41.06 -23.09 19.66
CA TYR A 517 41.53 -21.69 19.67
C TYR A 517 41.27 -20.89 18.38
N THR A 518 40.35 -21.34 17.51
CA THR A 518 39.94 -20.60 16.30
C THR A 518 39.45 -19.18 16.64
N PHE A 519 38.64 -19.05 17.70
CA PHE A 519 38.05 -17.79 18.16
C PHE A 519 38.72 -17.25 19.44
N ASN A 520 40.01 -17.49 19.62
CA ASN A 520 40.69 -17.16 20.87
C ASN A 520 40.82 -15.64 21.11
N LYS A 521 40.53 -15.19 22.34
CA LYS A 521 40.66 -13.79 22.82
C LYS A 521 39.83 -12.75 22.04
N ILE A 522 38.60 -13.10 21.66
CA ILE A 522 37.62 -12.17 21.07
C ILE A 522 36.42 -11.98 21.99
N SER A 523 35.76 -10.83 21.90
CA SER A 523 34.57 -10.51 22.72
C SER A 523 33.26 -10.67 21.93
N VAL A 524 33.19 -11.70 21.08
CA VAL A 524 32.07 -11.90 20.16
C VAL A 524 30.77 -12.27 20.89
N LYS A 525 29.64 -11.75 20.41
CA LYS A 525 28.30 -12.10 20.89
C LYS A 525 27.62 -13.15 20.01
N ASN A 526 27.82 -13.08 18.70
CA ASN A 526 27.17 -13.97 17.74
C ASN A 526 28.20 -14.62 16.81
N ILE A 527 28.19 -15.94 16.76
CA ILE A 527 28.92 -16.72 15.76
C ILE A 527 27.91 -17.50 14.94
N ASP A 528 27.90 -17.24 13.63
CA ASP A 528 27.11 -18.02 12.68
C ASP A 528 28.00 -18.95 11.85
N LEU A 529 27.82 -20.26 12.02
CA LEU A 529 28.51 -21.32 11.31
C LEU A 529 27.55 -22.17 10.46
N GLN A 530 26.30 -21.72 10.28
CA GLN A 530 25.26 -22.47 9.55
C GLN A 530 25.76 -22.96 8.19
N GLY A 531 25.34 -24.17 7.77
CA GLY A 531 25.56 -24.62 6.39
C GLY A 531 27.00 -24.97 6.06
N ASN A 532 27.84 -25.24 7.08
CA ASN A 532 29.20 -25.74 6.92
C ASN A 532 29.26 -27.25 7.22
N PRO A 533 29.97 -28.09 6.45
CA PRO A 533 30.04 -29.53 6.69
C PRO A 533 30.90 -29.93 7.92
N ILE A 534 30.62 -29.38 9.10
CA ILE A 534 31.39 -29.55 10.34
C ILE A 534 31.14 -30.94 10.93
N HIS A 535 32.02 -31.89 10.60
CA HIS A 535 31.95 -33.24 11.14
C HIS A 535 32.59 -33.38 12.53
N TYR A 536 33.50 -32.46 12.89
CA TYR A 536 34.24 -32.51 14.14
C TYR A 536 34.53 -31.12 14.70
N ILE A 537 34.29 -30.94 16.00
CA ILE A 537 34.61 -29.73 16.76
C ILE A 537 35.71 -30.12 17.76
N SER A 538 36.91 -29.55 17.59
CA SER A 538 38.04 -29.84 18.48
C SER A 538 37.82 -29.31 19.90
N GLU A 539 38.45 -29.96 20.88
CA GLU A 539 38.54 -29.44 22.25
C GLU A 539 39.09 -28.00 22.23
N GLY A 540 38.43 -27.10 22.96
CA GLY A 540 38.82 -25.69 23.03
C GLY A 540 38.49 -24.85 21.78
N ALA A 541 37.70 -25.36 20.83
CA ALA A 541 37.23 -24.56 19.68
C ALA A 541 36.52 -23.25 20.10
N PHE A 542 35.77 -23.29 21.20
CA PHE A 542 35.06 -22.16 21.81
C PHE A 542 35.73 -21.61 23.08
N PHE A 543 37.05 -21.80 23.22
CA PHE A 543 37.81 -21.38 24.39
C PHE A 543 37.69 -19.87 24.67
N GLN A 544 37.33 -19.50 25.92
CA GLN A 544 37.24 -18.11 26.42
C GLN A 544 36.25 -17.17 25.71
N LEU A 545 35.19 -17.70 25.10
CA LEU A 545 34.10 -16.89 24.51
C LEU A 545 33.10 -16.40 25.58
N ASN A 546 33.58 -15.54 26.47
CA ASN A 546 32.83 -15.10 27.67
C ASN A 546 31.56 -14.29 27.38
N PHE A 547 31.46 -13.68 26.19
CA PHE A 547 30.35 -12.81 25.80
C PHE A 547 29.46 -13.44 24.71
N LEU A 548 29.71 -14.70 24.34
CA LEU A 548 28.92 -15.36 23.29
C LEU A 548 27.49 -15.60 23.78
N GLU A 549 26.54 -14.95 23.13
CA GLU A 549 25.10 -15.01 23.40
C GLU A 549 24.39 -15.97 22.43
N SER A 550 24.86 -16.08 21.19
CA SER A 550 24.26 -16.94 20.15
C SER A 550 25.30 -17.73 19.36
N LEU A 551 25.05 -19.03 19.20
CA LEU A 551 25.84 -19.94 18.39
C LEU A 551 24.92 -20.69 17.41
N ASN A 552 25.11 -20.48 16.12
CA ASN A 552 24.38 -21.18 15.07
C ASN A 552 25.27 -22.25 14.42
N LEU A 553 24.93 -23.53 14.64
CA LEU A 553 25.54 -24.72 14.06
C LEU A 553 24.50 -25.51 13.24
N SER A 554 23.43 -24.85 12.79
CA SER A 554 22.40 -25.51 11.99
C SER A 554 22.93 -25.96 10.63
N ASN A 555 22.32 -27.00 10.06
CA ASN A 555 22.69 -27.52 8.73
C ASN A 555 24.20 -27.80 8.59
N SER A 556 24.83 -28.34 9.66
CA SER A 556 26.29 -28.50 9.72
C SER A 556 26.77 -29.95 9.61
N ALA A 557 25.88 -30.87 9.24
CA ALA A 557 26.15 -32.30 9.13
C ALA A 557 26.69 -32.99 10.41
N ILE A 558 26.39 -32.45 11.59
CA ILE A 558 26.80 -33.01 12.89
C ILE A 558 26.02 -34.30 13.15
N THR A 559 26.71 -35.41 13.46
CA THR A 559 26.07 -36.72 13.71
C THR A 559 26.00 -37.08 15.19
N ILE A 560 27.00 -36.67 15.99
CA ILE A 560 27.12 -37.02 17.41
C ILE A 560 27.38 -35.74 18.19
N LEU A 561 26.62 -35.54 19.26
CA LEU A 561 26.92 -34.55 20.28
C LEU A 561 27.70 -35.25 21.40
N GLU A 562 29.02 -35.15 21.40
CA GLU A 562 29.79 -35.60 22.56
C GLU A 562 29.42 -34.73 23.77
N ASN A 563 29.30 -35.34 24.96
CA ASN A 563 29.00 -34.62 26.20
C ASN A 563 29.99 -33.47 26.47
N ASP A 564 31.16 -33.53 25.82
CA ASP A 564 32.29 -32.65 26.00
C ASP A 564 32.45 -31.54 24.94
N ILE A 565 31.55 -31.43 23.95
CA ILE A 565 31.61 -30.34 22.94
C ILE A 565 31.56 -28.96 23.60
N PHE A 566 30.93 -28.88 24.78
CA PHE A 566 30.88 -27.68 25.63
C PHE A 566 31.71 -27.82 26.92
N TYR A 567 32.56 -28.85 27.05
CA TYR A 567 33.32 -29.16 28.26
C TYR A 567 34.78 -28.64 28.20
N ASN A 568 35.28 -28.32 29.39
CA ASN A 568 36.68 -28.25 29.81
C ASN A 568 37.53 -26.97 29.85
N THR A 569 37.06 -25.76 29.50
CA THR A 569 37.96 -24.57 29.64
C THR A 569 37.31 -23.24 30.04
N PHE A 570 36.32 -23.27 30.93
CA PHE A 570 35.40 -22.17 31.29
C PHE A 570 34.24 -22.03 30.30
N GLN A 571 33.07 -21.87 30.91
CA GLN A 571 31.73 -21.90 30.32
C GLN A 571 31.57 -20.93 29.16
N LEU A 572 30.47 -21.10 28.41
CA LEU A 572 29.86 -20.01 27.67
C LEU A 572 28.88 -19.31 28.63
N PRO A 573 29.33 -18.42 29.54
CA PRO A 573 28.49 -17.93 30.63
C PRO A 573 27.34 -17.05 30.15
N ALA A 574 27.45 -16.49 28.94
CA ALA A 574 26.47 -15.60 28.35
C ALA A 574 25.55 -16.29 27.33
N ILE A 575 25.74 -17.58 27.03
CA ILE A 575 25.02 -18.25 25.93
C ILE A 575 23.52 -18.34 26.21
N ARG A 576 22.73 -17.76 25.32
CA ARG A 576 21.27 -17.76 25.39
C ARG A 576 20.64 -18.67 24.35
N THR A 577 21.27 -18.76 23.17
CA THR A 577 20.72 -19.47 22.02
C THR A 577 21.76 -20.41 21.44
N ILE A 578 21.36 -21.67 21.28
CA ILE A 578 22.12 -22.69 20.56
C ILE A 578 21.21 -23.27 19.48
N ASP A 579 21.61 -23.13 18.22
CA ASP A 579 20.92 -23.74 17.09
C ASP A 579 21.73 -24.93 16.55
N LEU A 580 21.17 -26.13 16.71
CA LEU A 580 21.68 -27.41 16.23
C LEU A 580 20.70 -28.07 15.24
N SER A 581 19.76 -27.29 14.69
CA SER A 581 18.73 -27.79 13.78
C SER A 581 19.29 -28.29 12.44
N ASN A 582 18.53 -29.15 11.77
CA ASN A 582 18.87 -29.69 10.45
C ASN A 582 20.24 -30.37 10.38
N ASN A 583 20.65 -31.04 11.46
CA ASN A 583 21.85 -31.88 11.50
C ASN A 583 21.46 -33.36 11.37
N TYR A 584 22.41 -34.27 11.59
CA TYR A 584 22.20 -35.73 11.55
C TYR A 584 22.28 -36.37 12.94
N ILE A 585 21.95 -35.62 14.00
CA ILE A 585 22.03 -36.11 15.38
C ILE A 585 20.99 -37.21 15.56
N CYS A 586 21.41 -38.41 15.97
CA CYS A 586 20.52 -39.57 16.11
C CYS A 586 20.15 -39.94 17.55
N LEU A 587 20.91 -39.46 18.53
CA LEU A 587 20.73 -39.80 19.95
C LEU A 587 21.00 -38.59 20.84
N LEU A 588 20.11 -38.36 21.81
CA LEU A 588 20.38 -37.49 22.96
C LEU A 588 20.63 -38.36 24.19
N SER A 589 21.90 -38.47 24.59
CA SER A 589 22.34 -39.24 25.75
C SER A 589 21.99 -38.56 27.07
N THR A 590 22.01 -39.33 28.15
CA THR A 590 21.87 -38.80 29.52
C THR A 590 22.88 -37.66 29.73
N TYR A 591 22.39 -36.51 30.19
CA TYR A 591 23.21 -35.32 30.48
C TYR A 591 23.85 -34.61 29.26
N THR A 592 23.30 -34.78 28.05
CA THR A 592 23.79 -34.11 26.80
C THR A 592 24.13 -32.63 27.01
N PHE A 593 23.27 -31.87 27.73
CA PHE A 593 23.44 -30.43 27.94
C PHE A 593 23.91 -30.04 29.35
N ARG A 594 24.47 -30.97 30.14
CA ARG A 594 24.80 -30.73 31.56
C ARG A 594 25.78 -29.58 31.79
N ASN A 595 26.66 -29.28 30.84
CA ASN A 595 27.59 -28.16 30.95
C ASN A 595 26.91 -26.79 30.89
N LEU A 596 25.64 -26.74 30.43
CA LEU A 596 24.79 -25.55 30.46
C LEU A 596 24.03 -25.41 31.80
N THR A 597 24.21 -26.34 32.75
CA THR A 597 23.41 -26.45 33.99
C THR A 597 24.21 -26.21 35.28
N ALA A 598 25.54 -26.12 35.19
CA ALA A 598 26.44 -26.25 36.34
C ALA A 598 26.39 -25.08 37.35
N TYR A 599 25.83 -23.93 36.97
CA TYR A 599 25.70 -22.75 37.82
C TYR A 599 24.32 -22.10 37.66
N THR A 600 23.75 -21.62 38.77
CA THR A 600 22.43 -20.97 38.90
C THR A 600 22.21 -19.72 38.04
N TYR A 601 23.19 -19.33 37.21
CA TYR A 601 23.20 -18.07 36.46
C TYR A 601 23.41 -18.25 34.94
N LEU A 602 23.43 -19.49 34.41
CA LEU A 602 23.62 -19.72 32.97
C LEU A 602 22.32 -19.40 32.19
N PRO A 603 22.35 -18.54 31.16
CA PRO A 603 21.17 -17.91 30.58
C PRO A 603 20.59 -18.66 29.36
N VAL A 604 20.82 -19.97 29.20
CA VAL A 604 20.31 -20.68 28.01
C VAL A 604 18.79 -20.64 28.01
N GLU A 605 18.24 -19.94 27.02
CA GLU A 605 16.82 -19.66 26.84
C GLU A 605 16.27 -20.44 25.64
N HIS A 606 17.07 -20.71 24.62
CA HIS A 606 16.63 -21.35 23.37
C HIS A 606 17.58 -22.47 22.95
N ILE A 607 17.03 -23.67 22.71
CA ILE A 607 17.73 -24.78 22.07
C ILE A 607 16.89 -25.25 20.88
N TYR A 608 17.45 -25.16 19.68
CA TYR A 608 16.83 -25.65 18.45
C TYR A 608 17.49 -26.95 18.00
N LEU A 609 16.71 -28.02 17.90
CA LEU A 609 17.13 -29.37 17.49
C LEU A 609 16.23 -29.93 16.38
N TYR A 610 15.34 -29.12 15.81
CA TYR A 610 14.41 -29.59 14.78
C TYR A 610 15.14 -30.09 13.52
N GLY A 611 14.53 -31.00 12.76
CA GLY A 611 15.12 -31.49 11.50
C GLY A 611 16.32 -32.43 11.68
N ASN A 612 16.51 -33.01 12.88
CA ASN A 612 17.54 -34.01 13.14
C ASN A 612 17.05 -35.44 12.90
N LYS A 613 17.85 -36.43 13.28
CA LYS A 613 17.55 -37.88 13.16
C LYS A 613 17.32 -38.53 14.52
N ILE A 614 16.92 -37.76 15.51
CA ILE A 614 16.83 -38.21 16.91
C ILE A 614 15.72 -39.26 17.01
N GLU A 615 16.06 -40.50 17.38
CA GLU A 615 15.08 -41.57 17.58
C GLU A 615 14.64 -41.70 19.05
N ASN A 616 15.58 -41.45 19.97
CA ASN A 616 15.42 -41.68 21.41
C ASN A 616 15.95 -40.50 22.23
N ILE A 617 15.14 -40.06 23.21
CA ILE A 617 15.57 -39.10 24.23
C ILE A 617 15.78 -39.85 25.54
N SER A 618 17.03 -39.90 25.99
CA SER A 618 17.41 -40.62 27.21
C SER A 618 16.96 -39.88 28.47
N GLN A 619 16.88 -40.62 29.58
CA GLN A 619 16.68 -40.04 30.91
C GLN A 619 17.65 -38.87 31.18
N ASN A 620 17.14 -37.76 31.73
CA ASN A 620 17.91 -36.57 32.11
C ASN A 620 18.69 -35.91 30.95
N ALA A 621 18.30 -36.09 29.68
CA ALA A 621 18.96 -35.42 28.55
C ALA A 621 18.95 -33.88 28.70
N PHE A 622 17.85 -33.30 29.21
CA PHE A 622 17.65 -31.85 29.42
C PHE A 622 17.65 -31.44 30.91
N TYR A 623 18.31 -32.21 31.77
CA TYR A 623 18.25 -32.03 33.22
C TYR A 623 18.58 -30.60 33.68
N ASN A 624 17.72 -30.00 34.52
CA ASN A 624 17.99 -28.77 35.27
C ASN A 624 18.31 -27.50 34.43
N LEU A 625 17.80 -27.40 33.21
CA LEU A 625 17.90 -26.20 32.37
C LEU A 625 16.88 -25.12 32.81
N GLN A 626 17.05 -24.56 34.01
CA GLN A 626 16.07 -23.70 34.70
C GLN A 626 15.72 -22.36 34.00
N ASN A 627 16.48 -21.95 32.98
CA ASN A 627 16.22 -20.74 32.19
C ASN A 627 15.70 -21.05 30.78
N LEU A 628 15.61 -22.33 30.40
CA LEU A 628 15.19 -22.74 29.06
C LEU A 628 13.72 -22.37 28.83
N LYS A 629 13.48 -21.52 27.85
CA LYS A 629 12.15 -21.03 27.47
C LYS A 629 11.62 -21.78 26.26
N TYR A 630 12.46 -22.06 25.26
CA TYR A 630 12.04 -22.66 24.01
C TYR A 630 12.91 -23.86 23.66
N LEU A 631 12.25 -24.98 23.37
CA LEU A 631 12.88 -26.21 22.95
C LEU A 631 12.15 -26.77 21.73
N ASP A 632 12.81 -26.74 20.57
CA ASP A 632 12.26 -27.32 19.35
C ASP A 632 12.94 -28.64 19.00
N LEU A 633 12.19 -29.72 19.07
CA LEU A 633 12.58 -31.11 18.75
C LEU A 633 11.74 -31.64 17.56
N SER A 634 11.11 -30.75 16.80
CA SER A 634 10.20 -31.15 15.72
C SER A 634 10.93 -31.75 14.53
N ASN A 635 10.18 -32.43 13.65
CA ASN A 635 10.73 -32.99 12.40
C ASN A 635 11.96 -33.87 12.65
N SER A 636 11.90 -34.71 13.68
CA SER A 636 12.90 -35.73 13.97
C SER A 636 12.24 -37.12 13.84
N GLU A 637 12.91 -38.17 14.30
CA GLU A 637 12.41 -39.55 14.20
C GLU A 637 12.03 -40.09 15.60
N ILE A 638 11.69 -39.19 16.54
CA ILE A 638 11.56 -39.52 17.96
C ILE A 638 10.40 -40.49 18.12
N SER A 639 10.69 -41.71 18.55
CA SER A 639 9.67 -42.74 18.82
C SER A 639 9.53 -43.05 20.31
N LYS A 640 10.59 -42.79 21.10
CA LYS A 640 10.62 -43.04 22.54
C LYS A 640 11.25 -41.88 23.30
N ILE A 641 10.58 -41.51 24.39
CA ILE A 641 11.07 -40.53 25.37
C ILE A 641 11.07 -41.24 26.73
N ASP A 642 12.24 -41.41 27.34
CA ASP A 642 12.34 -42.09 28.64
C ASP A 642 11.72 -41.23 29.78
N PRO A 643 11.23 -41.86 30.86
CA PRO A 643 10.84 -41.13 32.07
C PRO A 643 11.96 -40.21 32.58
N TYR A 644 11.60 -39.02 33.05
CA TYR A 644 12.52 -37.98 33.50
C TYR A 644 13.46 -37.43 32.41
N ALA A 645 13.14 -37.58 31.11
CA ALA A 645 13.87 -36.91 30.03
C ALA A 645 13.92 -35.37 30.23
N PHE A 646 12.77 -34.78 30.60
CA PHE A 646 12.63 -33.36 30.94
C PHE A 646 12.45 -33.22 32.45
N ASN A 647 13.54 -33.25 33.21
CA ASN A 647 13.49 -33.25 34.66
C ASN A 647 13.90 -31.90 35.25
N ASN A 648 13.04 -31.35 36.12
CA ASN A 648 13.28 -30.12 36.86
C ASN A 648 13.54 -28.91 35.94
N ILE A 649 12.54 -28.53 35.14
CA ILE A 649 12.59 -27.38 34.22
C ILE A 649 11.35 -26.50 34.44
N ASN A 650 11.53 -25.32 35.04
CA ASN A 650 10.40 -24.50 35.49
C ASN A 650 10.12 -23.25 34.63
N SER A 651 10.80 -23.12 33.49
CA SER A 651 10.83 -21.91 32.67
C SER A 651 10.28 -22.07 31.24
N LEU A 652 9.87 -23.27 30.85
CA LEU A 652 9.51 -23.55 29.46
C LEU A 652 8.24 -22.78 29.06
N VAL A 653 8.41 -21.95 28.04
CA VAL A 653 7.31 -21.30 27.31
C VAL A 653 6.80 -22.25 26.25
N GLU A 654 7.68 -22.88 25.47
CA GLU A 654 7.27 -23.81 24.42
C GLU A 654 8.17 -25.03 24.31
N VAL A 655 7.54 -26.21 24.15
CA VAL A 655 8.20 -27.44 23.73
C VAL A 655 7.51 -27.93 22.46
N ASN A 656 8.25 -27.95 21.35
CA ASN A 656 7.76 -28.42 20.07
C ASN A 656 8.26 -29.84 19.77
N LEU A 657 7.35 -30.82 19.79
CA LEU A 657 7.63 -32.23 19.46
C LEU A 657 6.86 -32.67 18.20
N LYS A 658 6.36 -31.74 17.37
CA LYS A 658 5.61 -32.06 16.15
C LYS A 658 6.47 -32.82 15.13
N ASN A 659 5.83 -33.49 14.19
CA ASN A 659 6.43 -34.28 13.13
C ASN A 659 7.47 -35.29 13.65
N ASN A 660 7.09 -36.05 14.68
CA ASN A 660 7.84 -37.19 15.21
C ASN A 660 7.00 -38.48 15.17
N ASN A 661 7.56 -39.59 15.64
CA ASN A 661 6.93 -40.92 15.70
C ASN A 661 6.43 -41.30 17.12
N ILE A 662 6.10 -40.29 17.93
CA ILE A 662 5.71 -40.48 19.34
C ILE A 662 4.32 -41.11 19.39
N GLN A 663 4.19 -42.29 20.00
CA GLN A 663 2.89 -42.96 20.11
C GLN A 663 2.06 -42.46 21.31
N GLY A 664 2.73 -42.08 22.40
CA GLY A 664 2.13 -41.61 23.64
C GLY A 664 3.18 -41.00 24.58
N ILE A 665 2.71 -40.38 25.66
CA ILE A 665 3.58 -39.79 26.69
C ILE A 665 3.40 -40.56 27.99
N GLU A 666 4.48 -41.21 28.45
CA GLU A 666 4.48 -41.95 29.70
C GLU A 666 4.47 -41.02 30.92
N LYS A 667 4.01 -41.56 32.05
CA LYS A 667 4.07 -40.87 33.35
C LYS A 667 5.52 -40.50 33.69
N HIS A 668 5.72 -39.33 34.31
CA HIS A 668 7.03 -38.79 34.69
C HIS A 668 7.96 -38.34 33.55
N THR A 669 7.53 -38.37 32.28
CA THR A 669 8.29 -37.79 31.15
C THR A 669 8.67 -36.32 31.41
N PHE A 670 7.72 -35.54 31.94
CA PHE A 670 7.85 -34.12 32.28
C PHE A 670 7.85 -33.86 33.80
N HIS A 671 8.66 -34.59 34.57
CA HIS A 671 8.67 -34.52 36.03
C HIS A 671 9.17 -33.17 36.57
N MET A 672 8.37 -32.52 37.43
CA MET A 672 8.65 -31.17 37.96
C MET A 672 8.91 -30.16 36.84
N VAL A 673 7.99 -30.11 35.87
CA VAL A 673 8.09 -29.21 34.72
C VAL A 673 6.89 -28.26 34.67
N THR A 674 7.18 -27.00 34.38
CA THR A 674 6.17 -26.00 33.99
C THR A 674 6.36 -25.65 32.52
N ILE A 675 5.31 -25.85 31.72
CA ILE A 675 5.28 -25.59 30.28
C ILE A 675 4.09 -24.68 29.99
N ASP A 676 4.30 -23.54 29.33
CA ASP A 676 3.15 -22.77 28.84
C ASP A 676 2.47 -23.50 27.67
N THR A 677 3.22 -23.84 26.62
CA THR A 677 2.70 -24.52 25.42
C THR A 677 3.48 -25.80 25.09
N LEU A 678 2.76 -26.92 24.98
CA LEU A 678 3.30 -28.20 24.50
C LEU A 678 2.67 -28.55 23.14
N LEU A 679 3.50 -28.82 22.15
CA LEU A 679 3.08 -29.22 20.81
C LEU A 679 3.42 -30.69 20.57
N LEU A 680 2.41 -31.51 20.27
CA LEU A 680 2.54 -32.95 19.97
C LEU A 680 1.85 -33.27 18.64
N ASN A 681 2.22 -34.38 18.01
CA ASN A 681 1.51 -34.86 16.83
C ASN A 681 1.45 -36.39 16.73
N SER A 682 0.54 -36.89 15.89
CA SER A 682 0.33 -38.31 15.58
C SER A 682 0.19 -39.23 16.81
N ILE A 683 -0.46 -38.73 17.86
CA ILE A 683 -0.66 -39.49 19.09
C ILE A 683 -1.82 -40.46 18.91
N SER A 684 -1.57 -41.74 19.17
CA SER A 684 -2.58 -42.83 19.14
C SER A 684 -2.79 -43.49 20.51
N SER A 685 -1.94 -43.18 21.49
CA SER A 685 -2.02 -43.68 22.87
C SER A 685 -2.34 -42.57 23.88
N PRO A 686 -2.91 -42.90 25.05
CA PRO A 686 -3.30 -41.90 26.06
C PRO A 686 -2.12 -41.03 26.54
N ILE A 687 -2.43 -39.77 26.87
CA ILE A 687 -1.50 -38.82 27.50
C ILE A 687 -1.88 -38.69 28.96
N ILE A 688 -1.05 -39.28 29.82
CA ILE A 688 -1.28 -39.31 31.27
C ILE A 688 -0.20 -38.47 31.95
N LEU A 689 -0.53 -37.21 32.24
CA LEU A 689 0.34 -36.30 32.96
C LEU A 689 0.10 -36.40 34.47
N ASP A 690 1.18 -36.43 35.25
CA ASP A 690 1.09 -36.42 36.70
C ASP A 690 0.89 -35.00 37.27
N ASN A 691 0.59 -34.90 38.57
CA ASN A 691 0.31 -33.62 39.23
C ASN A 691 1.53 -32.71 39.39
N THR A 692 2.73 -33.16 39.03
CA THR A 692 3.94 -32.32 39.02
C THR A 692 4.09 -31.54 37.71
N VAL A 693 3.31 -31.89 36.69
CA VAL A 693 3.34 -31.23 35.38
C VAL A 693 2.32 -30.10 35.33
N LYS A 694 2.80 -28.86 35.10
CA LYS A 694 1.93 -27.69 34.88
C LYS A 694 1.97 -27.30 33.41
N ILE A 695 0.95 -27.69 32.65
CA ILE A 695 0.80 -27.32 31.23
C ILE A 695 -0.37 -26.35 31.08
N ASN A 696 -0.15 -25.17 30.51
CA ASN A 696 -1.22 -24.20 30.26
C ASN A 696 -1.98 -24.50 28.95
N LYS A 697 -1.25 -24.82 27.88
CA LYS A 697 -1.76 -25.06 26.53
C LYS A 697 -1.16 -26.34 25.93
N LEU A 698 -2.03 -27.17 25.36
CA LEU A 698 -1.67 -28.37 24.61
C LEU A 698 -2.19 -28.25 23.20
N ILE A 699 -1.30 -28.33 22.21
CA ILE A 699 -1.66 -28.46 20.80
C ILE A 699 -1.28 -29.86 20.35
N ILE A 700 -2.24 -30.63 19.84
CA ILE A 700 -2.05 -32.06 19.59
C ILE A 700 -2.69 -32.47 18.27
N GLN A 701 -2.00 -33.34 17.53
CA GLN A 701 -2.60 -34.12 16.45
C GLN A 701 -2.90 -35.55 16.95
N LEU A 702 -4.14 -35.99 16.75
CA LEU A 702 -4.67 -37.29 17.16
C LEU A 702 -4.97 -38.14 15.93
N THR A 703 -4.81 -39.46 16.07
CA THR A 703 -5.15 -40.44 15.04
C THR A 703 -5.81 -41.69 15.62
N GLY A 704 -6.57 -42.42 14.82
CA GLY A 704 -7.21 -43.68 15.23
C GLY A 704 -8.38 -43.46 16.18
N THR A 705 -8.53 -44.37 17.16
CA THR A 705 -9.60 -44.32 18.16
C THR A 705 -9.17 -43.54 19.40
N VAL A 706 -9.84 -42.42 19.66
CA VAL A 706 -9.68 -41.63 20.90
C VAL A 706 -10.66 -42.16 21.95
N GLY A 707 -10.13 -42.97 22.87
CA GLY A 707 -10.90 -43.63 23.92
C GLY A 707 -11.32 -42.72 25.08
N GLU A 708 -11.94 -43.31 26.10
CA GLU A 708 -12.29 -42.62 27.35
C GLU A 708 -11.03 -42.13 28.08
N ARG A 709 -11.10 -40.95 28.71
CA ARG A 709 -9.99 -40.35 29.49
C ARG A 709 -8.64 -40.28 28.75
N PHE A 710 -8.68 -40.01 27.45
CA PHE A 710 -7.50 -40.03 26.59
C PHE A 710 -6.46 -38.96 26.97
N ILE A 711 -6.93 -37.82 27.48
CA ILE A 711 -6.09 -36.73 27.97
C ILE A 711 -6.44 -36.46 29.43
N SER A 712 -5.46 -36.62 30.32
CA SER A 712 -5.59 -36.32 31.74
C SER A 712 -4.58 -35.25 32.16
N SER A 713 -5.07 -34.12 32.67
CA SER A 713 -4.22 -33.04 33.22
C SER A 713 -4.97 -32.20 34.25
N ALA A 714 -4.35 -31.99 35.41
CA ALA A 714 -4.91 -31.18 36.48
C ALA A 714 -4.86 -29.65 36.20
N PHE A 715 -4.02 -29.20 35.25
CA PHE A 715 -3.71 -27.78 35.06
C PHE A 715 -4.03 -27.24 33.66
N LEU A 716 -4.39 -28.09 32.70
CA LEU A 716 -4.62 -27.69 31.32
C LEU A 716 -5.81 -26.71 31.20
N LYS A 717 -5.56 -25.56 30.56
CA LYS A 717 -6.59 -24.53 30.32
C LYS A 717 -6.99 -24.44 28.85
N ASN A 718 -6.05 -24.70 27.94
CA ASN A 718 -6.27 -24.56 26.50
C ASN A 718 -5.89 -25.86 25.78
N LEU A 719 -6.83 -26.45 25.05
CA LEU A 719 -6.60 -27.64 24.24
C LEU A 719 -6.90 -27.32 22.78
N THR A 720 -5.96 -27.59 21.89
CA THR A 720 -6.15 -27.47 20.44
C THR A 720 -5.84 -28.81 19.80
N ILE A 721 -6.85 -29.44 19.23
CA ILE A 721 -6.71 -30.64 18.40
C ILE A 721 -6.60 -30.14 16.96
N ILE A 722 -5.47 -30.43 16.32
CA ILE A 722 -5.13 -29.88 15.00
C ILE A 722 -4.74 -30.99 14.02
N ASP A 723 -5.07 -30.82 12.74
CA ASP A 723 -4.67 -31.70 11.63
C ASP A 723 -4.95 -33.19 11.89
N SER A 724 -6.01 -33.49 12.64
CA SER A 724 -6.28 -34.81 13.18
C SER A 724 -7.25 -35.61 12.31
N HIS A 725 -6.97 -36.90 12.14
CA HIS A 725 -7.89 -37.85 11.50
C HIS A 725 -8.37 -38.86 12.54
N ILE A 726 -9.48 -38.54 13.19
CA ILE A 726 -10.02 -39.33 14.28
C ILE A 726 -11.10 -40.25 13.72
N GLU A 727 -10.81 -41.55 13.71
CA GLU A 727 -11.76 -42.58 13.25
C GLU A 727 -12.96 -42.67 14.17
N LEU A 728 -12.74 -42.60 15.48
CA LEU A 728 -13.78 -42.65 16.50
C LEU A 728 -13.39 -41.80 17.71
N LEU A 729 -14.26 -40.87 18.08
CA LEU A 729 -14.16 -40.08 19.31
C LEU A 729 -15.22 -40.56 20.30
N LYS A 730 -14.80 -41.29 21.34
CA LYS A 730 -15.72 -41.84 22.35
C LYS A 730 -16.19 -40.78 23.36
N ASP A 731 -17.32 -41.06 23.99
CA ASP A 731 -17.82 -40.29 25.12
C ASP A 731 -16.77 -40.17 26.25
N ASN A 732 -16.80 -39.06 26.99
CA ASN A 732 -15.92 -38.81 28.14
C ASN A 732 -14.41 -38.86 27.85
N CYS A 733 -13.98 -38.75 26.59
CA CYS A 733 -12.57 -38.68 26.21
C CYS A 733 -11.80 -37.50 26.85
N LEU A 734 -12.51 -36.41 27.16
CA LEU A 734 -11.97 -35.17 27.74
C LEU A 734 -12.45 -34.89 29.18
N VAL A 735 -13.00 -35.90 29.87
CA VAL A 735 -13.65 -35.72 31.19
C VAL A 735 -12.70 -35.29 32.31
N ASP A 736 -11.43 -35.68 32.24
CA ASP A 736 -10.40 -35.43 33.27
C ASP A 736 -9.65 -34.09 33.04
N LEU A 737 -10.36 -33.05 32.58
CA LEU A 737 -9.82 -31.70 32.30
C LEU A 737 -10.58 -30.59 33.07
N PRO A 738 -10.45 -30.53 34.41
CA PRO A 738 -11.29 -29.70 35.28
C PRO A 738 -11.08 -28.19 35.15
N LEU A 739 -9.98 -27.74 34.54
CA LEU A 739 -9.63 -26.32 34.36
C LEU A 739 -9.72 -25.84 32.91
N LEU A 740 -10.22 -26.67 31.98
CA LEU A 740 -10.29 -26.33 30.57
C LEU A 740 -11.24 -25.15 30.31
N THR A 741 -10.72 -24.09 29.68
CA THR A 741 -11.46 -22.87 29.32
C THR A 741 -11.58 -22.68 27.81
N SER A 742 -10.65 -23.23 27.02
CA SER A 742 -10.68 -23.16 25.55
C SER A 742 -10.43 -24.53 24.94
N LEU A 743 -11.27 -24.90 23.97
CA LEU A 743 -11.15 -26.13 23.18
C LEU A 743 -11.30 -25.78 21.69
N ASN A 744 -10.31 -26.14 20.90
CA ASN A 744 -10.28 -25.85 19.47
C ASN A 744 -10.05 -27.12 18.66
N PHE A 745 -10.81 -27.29 17.59
CA PHE A 745 -10.59 -28.28 16.55
C PHE A 745 -10.22 -27.55 15.27
N ILE A 746 -9.02 -27.80 14.75
CA ILE A 746 -8.51 -27.15 13.53
C ILE A 746 -8.20 -28.25 12.53
N ASN A 747 -8.74 -28.17 11.32
CA ASN A 747 -8.49 -29.16 10.27
C ASN A 747 -8.63 -30.61 10.78
N THR A 748 -9.66 -30.86 11.58
CA THR A 748 -9.87 -32.15 12.24
C THR A 748 -11.11 -32.81 11.66
N THR A 749 -10.92 -34.02 11.14
CA THR A 749 -12.01 -34.85 10.62
C THR A 749 -12.37 -35.88 11.66
N ILE A 750 -13.66 -35.95 11.99
CA ILE A 750 -14.20 -36.88 12.98
C ILE A 750 -15.42 -37.56 12.37
N ASP A 751 -15.45 -38.90 12.37
CA ASP A 751 -16.67 -39.63 12.11
C ASP A 751 -17.51 -39.65 13.40
N VAL A 752 -18.29 -38.58 13.64
CA VAL A 752 -19.02 -38.38 14.91
C VAL A 752 -20.22 -39.32 14.99
N SER A 753 -20.04 -40.50 15.57
CA SER A 753 -21.10 -41.49 15.77
C SER A 753 -21.89 -41.31 17.09
N GLU A 754 -21.32 -40.67 18.13
CA GLU A 754 -21.88 -40.71 19.50
C GLU A 754 -22.38 -39.35 20.05
N HIS A 755 -23.16 -39.41 21.14
CA HIS A 755 -23.77 -38.28 21.84
C HIS A 755 -22.98 -37.97 23.12
N ASN A 756 -22.66 -36.70 23.41
CA ASN A 756 -22.02 -36.20 24.65
C ASN A 756 -20.48 -36.10 24.67
N ILE A 757 -19.82 -35.91 23.53
CA ILE A 757 -18.36 -35.66 23.45
C ILE A 757 -17.88 -34.46 24.29
N PHE A 758 -18.76 -33.50 24.60
CA PHE A 758 -18.45 -32.29 25.39
C PHE A 758 -18.88 -32.40 26.86
N SER A 759 -19.24 -33.60 27.34
CA SER A 759 -19.70 -33.76 28.72
C SER A 759 -18.62 -33.38 29.73
N GLY A 760 -19.03 -32.72 30.81
CA GLY A 760 -18.14 -32.31 31.90
C GLY A 760 -17.36 -31.01 31.67
N LEU A 761 -17.39 -30.41 30.47
CA LEU A 761 -16.66 -29.18 30.12
C LEU A 761 -17.33 -27.89 30.65
N THR A 762 -17.62 -27.86 31.94
CA THR A 762 -18.44 -26.82 32.59
C THR A 762 -17.77 -25.43 32.72
N ARG A 763 -16.43 -25.37 32.60
CA ARG A 763 -15.66 -24.13 32.67
C ARG A 763 -15.33 -23.52 31.30
N LEU A 764 -15.73 -24.19 30.22
CA LEU A 764 -15.40 -23.76 28.87
C LEU A 764 -16.03 -22.40 28.56
N THR A 765 -15.22 -21.45 28.09
CA THR A 765 -15.62 -20.11 27.64
C THR A 765 -15.49 -19.94 26.13
N TYR A 766 -14.65 -20.76 25.48
CA TYR A 766 -14.43 -20.75 24.04
C TYR A 766 -14.45 -22.17 23.46
N LEU A 767 -15.26 -22.40 22.43
CA LEU A 767 -15.28 -23.64 21.67
C LEU A 767 -15.21 -23.32 20.17
N ASP A 768 -14.12 -23.74 19.53
CA ASP A 768 -14.08 -23.89 18.07
C ASP A 768 -14.26 -25.36 17.73
N ALA A 769 -15.45 -25.69 17.29
CA ALA A 769 -15.86 -26.97 16.75
C ALA A 769 -16.20 -26.82 15.26
N SER A 770 -15.53 -25.91 14.56
CA SER A 770 -15.64 -25.82 13.11
C SER A 770 -15.18 -27.15 12.49
N GLN A 771 -15.81 -27.53 11.38
CA GLN A 771 -15.46 -28.72 10.60
C GLN A 771 -15.69 -30.10 11.26
N ILE A 772 -15.96 -30.19 12.58
CA ILE A 772 -16.12 -31.51 13.21
C ILE A 772 -17.45 -32.21 12.90
N PHE A 773 -18.47 -31.47 12.44
CA PHE A 773 -19.79 -32.04 12.12
C PHE A 773 -20.01 -32.31 10.63
N GLN A 774 -18.98 -32.31 9.78
CA GLN A 774 -19.10 -32.39 8.31
C GLN A 774 -20.05 -33.48 7.77
N ASN A 775 -20.18 -34.61 8.47
CA ASN A 775 -21.08 -35.71 8.10
C ASN A 775 -22.52 -35.60 8.65
N LYS A 776 -22.86 -34.54 9.39
CA LYS A 776 -24.19 -34.33 9.98
C LYS A 776 -24.95 -33.22 9.28
N THR A 777 -26.16 -33.55 8.83
CA THR A 777 -27.10 -32.57 8.25
C THR A 777 -27.95 -31.85 9.30
N LEU A 778 -28.02 -32.39 10.53
CA LEU A 778 -28.87 -31.93 11.62
C LEU A 778 -28.10 -31.75 12.94
N LEU A 779 -28.19 -30.56 13.53
CA LEU A 779 -27.76 -30.29 14.91
C LEU A 779 -28.92 -30.58 15.89
N LYS A 780 -28.70 -31.48 16.86
CA LYS A 780 -29.72 -31.93 17.81
C LYS A 780 -29.93 -30.99 18.99
N GLU A 781 -31.11 -31.05 19.60
CA GLU A 781 -31.42 -30.37 20.85
C GLU A 781 -30.40 -30.69 21.97
N TYR A 782 -30.08 -29.68 22.81
CA TYR A 782 -29.22 -29.82 23.99
C TYR A 782 -27.77 -30.30 23.76
N THR A 783 -27.25 -30.25 22.52
CA THR A 783 -25.87 -30.67 22.18
C THR A 783 -24.80 -29.98 23.06
N PHE A 784 -25.06 -28.74 23.50
CA PHE A 784 -24.11 -27.91 24.23
C PHE A 784 -24.49 -27.63 25.70
N LYS A 785 -25.43 -28.40 26.28
CA LYS A 785 -26.10 -28.10 27.56
C LYS A 785 -25.19 -27.90 28.80
N ASP A 786 -24.02 -28.53 28.82
CA ASP A 786 -23.11 -28.52 29.98
C ASP A 786 -22.18 -27.28 29.99
N MET A 787 -22.00 -26.62 28.85
CA MET A 787 -21.08 -25.49 28.67
C MET A 787 -21.74 -24.15 29.04
N ARG A 788 -22.20 -24.03 30.28
CA ARG A 788 -22.98 -22.88 30.77
C ARG A 788 -22.20 -21.57 30.86
N ASN A 789 -20.87 -21.62 30.73
CA ASN A 789 -19.99 -20.45 30.74
C ASN A 789 -19.48 -20.05 29.35
N LEU A 790 -19.96 -20.70 28.29
CA LEU A 790 -19.49 -20.47 26.93
C LEU A 790 -19.83 -19.05 26.48
N GLU A 791 -18.82 -18.33 26.00
CA GLU A 791 -18.95 -16.96 25.46
C GLU A 791 -18.81 -16.94 23.94
N VAL A 792 -18.00 -17.84 23.37
CA VAL A 792 -17.79 -17.96 21.92
C VAL A 792 -17.98 -19.40 21.46
N LEU A 793 -18.81 -19.58 20.44
CA LEU A 793 -19.06 -20.88 19.80
C LEU A 793 -18.87 -20.74 18.28
N ASN A 794 -17.89 -21.46 17.74
CA ASN A 794 -17.68 -21.60 16.31
C ASN A 794 -18.04 -23.02 15.87
N ILE A 795 -19.07 -23.15 15.03
CA ILE A 795 -19.47 -24.39 14.35
C ILE A 795 -19.64 -24.15 12.85
N SER A 796 -18.76 -23.30 12.31
CA SER A 796 -18.67 -23.02 10.87
C SER A 796 -18.19 -24.25 10.09
N ASN A 797 -18.40 -24.22 8.76
CA ASN A 797 -17.88 -25.22 7.82
C ASN A 797 -18.19 -26.68 8.21
N SER A 798 -19.34 -26.89 8.84
CA SER A 798 -19.70 -28.11 9.53
C SER A 798 -20.75 -28.93 8.75
N GLY A 799 -21.04 -28.57 7.51
CA GLY A 799 -21.99 -29.29 6.66
C GLY A 799 -23.46 -29.22 7.11
N LEU A 800 -23.77 -28.41 8.14
CA LEU A 800 -25.09 -28.36 8.77
C LEU A 800 -26.15 -27.84 7.77
N GLY A 801 -27.20 -28.63 7.54
CA GLY A 801 -28.32 -28.25 6.67
C GLY A 801 -29.51 -27.65 7.44
N THR A 802 -29.78 -28.15 8.66
CA THR A 802 -30.86 -27.69 9.53
C THR A 802 -30.51 -27.89 11.01
N MET A 803 -31.29 -27.28 11.91
CA MET A 803 -31.11 -27.34 13.37
C MET A 803 -32.46 -27.60 14.05
N GLU A 804 -32.48 -28.44 15.09
CA GLU A 804 -33.64 -28.64 15.95
C GLU A 804 -33.91 -27.42 16.86
N ASN A 805 -35.15 -27.30 17.35
CA ASN A 805 -35.47 -26.33 18.40
C ASN A 805 -34.61 -26.62 19.64
N ASN A 806 -34.17 -25.59 20.37
CA ASN A 806 -33.35 -25.73 21.58
C ASN A 806 -31.94 -26.34 21.36
N ALA A 807 -31.42 -26.39 20.13
CA ALA A 807 -30.04 -26.82 19.86
C ALA A 807 -28.98 -26.08 20.70
N PHE A 808 -29.21 -24.79 20.98
CA PHE A 808 -28.32 -23.92 21.76
C PHE A 808 -28.82 -23.67 23.20
N ALA A 809 -29.77 -24.47 23.69
CA ALA A 809 -30.33 -24.27 25.02
C ALA A 809 -29.25 -24.41 26.11
N GLY A 810 -29.25 -23.45 27.05
CA GLY A 810 -28.30 -23.40 28.17
C GLY A 810 -27.10 -22.45 27.96
N LEU A 811 -26.92 -21.90 26.76
CA LEU A 811 -25.80 -21.00 26.41
C LEU A 811 -26.07 -19.52 26.75
N SER A 812 -26.55 -19.24 27.97
CA SER A 812 -27.01 -17.90 28.36
C SER A 812 -25.92 -16.83 28.41
N LYS A 813 -24.63 -17.20 28.46
CA LYS A 813 -23.50 -16.28 28.41
C LYS A 813 -22.90 -16.09 27.01
N LEU A 814 -23.44 -16.74 25.99
CA LEU A 814 -22.88 -16.70 24.65
C LEU A 814 -22.97 -15.30 24.06
N LYS A 815 -21.82 -14.76 23.63
CA LYS A 815 -21.65 -13.45 23.02
C LYS A 815 -21.46 -13.55 21.50
N GLU A 816 -20.75 -14.58 21.04
CA GLU A 816 -20.45 -14.78 19.61
C GLU A 816 -20.84 -16.18 19.14
N LEU A 817 -21.55 -16.25 18.00
CA LEU A 817 -21.96 -17.49 17.35
C LEU A 817 -21.58 -17.45 15.86
N HIS A 818 -20.75 -18.41 15.44
CA HIS A 818 -20.32 -18.56 14.06
C HIS A 818 -20.92 -19.82 13.43
N LEU A 819 -21.71 -19.61 12.39
CA LEU A 819 -22.44 -20.62 11.62
C LEU A 819 -22.09 -20.56 10.12
N ASN A 820 -21.10 -19.76 9.73
CA ASN A 820 -20.73 -19.57 8.32
C ASN A 820 -20.21 -20.86 7.65
N GLY A 821 -20.25 -20.94 6.32
CA GLY A 821 -19.73 -22.10 5.59
C GLY A 821 -20.60 -23.37 5.70
N ASN A 822 -21.81 -23.27 6.27
CA ASN A 822 -22.72 -24.40 6.43
C ASN A 822 -23.69 -24.53 5.24
N LYS A 823 -24.50 -25.58 5.22
CA LYS A 823 -25.49 -25.87 4.17
C LYS A 823 -26.89 -25.31 4.46
N LEU A 824 -26.96 -24.23 5.24
CA LEU A 824 -28.22 -23.61 5.66
C LEU A 824 -28.90 -22.92 4.47
N THR A 825 -30.09 -23.38 4.07
CA THR A 825 -30.86 -22.80 2.96
C THR A 825 -31.89 -21.76 3.40
N VAL A 826 -32.34 -21.87 4.65
CA VAL A 826 -33.31 -20.97 5.28
C VAL A 826 -32.76 -20.58 6.64
N VAL A 827 -32.88 -19.30 6.98
CA VAL A 827 -32.61 -18.83 8.34
C VAL A 827 -33.83 -19.17 9.21
N ASN A 828 -34.01 -20.45 9.58
CA ASN A 828 -35.06 -20.84 10.52
C ASN A 828 -34.59 -20.54 11.95
N LEU A 829 -34.94 -19.34 12.44
CA LEU A 829 -34.39 -18.77 13.67
C LEU A 829 -35.05 -19.30 14.96
N THR A 830 -35.96 -20.28 14.91
CA THR A 830 -36.53 -20.93 16.12
C THR A 830 -35.45 -21.57 16.99
N ALA A 831 -34.39 -22.10 16.38
CA ALA A 831 -33.28 -22.70 17.10
C ALA A 831 -32.49 -21.67 17.93
N LEU A 832 -32.52 -20.38 17.56
CA LEU A 832 -31.76 -19.30 18.20
C LEU A 832 -32.55 -18.55 19.29
N THR A 833 -33.87 -18.76 19.42
CA THR A 833 -34.71 -17.97 20.33
C THR A 833 -34.55 -18.36 21.80
N ASN A 834 -34.18 -19.62 22.08
CA ASN A 834 -34.12 -20.17 23.44
C ASN A 834 -32.66 -20.34 23.90
N GLY A 835 -32.15 -19.35 24.64
CA GLY A 835 -30.89 -19.45 25.37
C GLY A 835 -29.80 -18.44 24.97
N LEU A 836 -29.96 -17.70 23.87
CA LEU A 836 -28.95 -16.77 23.35
C LEU A 836 -29.16 -15.31 23.78
N THR A 837 -29.56 -15.08 25.04
CA THR A 837 -29.99 -13.75 25.52
C THR A 837 -28.90 -12.67 25.51
N ASN A 838 -27.63 -13.06 25.51
CA ASN A 838 -26.47 -12.15 25.51
C ASN A 838 -25.69 -12.14 24.18
N LEU A 839 -26.30 -12.60 23.09
CA LEU A 839 -25.62 -12.67 21.79
C LEU A 839 -25.42 -11.28 21.19
N HIS A 840 -24.17 -10.93 20.88
CA HIS A 840 -23.77 -9.66 20.26
C HIS A 840 -23.36 -9.85 18.79
N LYS A 841 -22.81 -11.02 18.45
CA LYS A 841 -22.27 -11.30 17.10
C LYS A 841 -22.81 -12.60 16.54
N LEU A 842 -23.37 -12.51 15.33
CA LEU A 842 -23.90 -13.65 14.60
C LEU A 842 -23.32 -13.68 13.18
N ASN A 843 -22.57 -14.74 12.85
CA ASN A 843 -22.04 -14.93 11.51
C ASN A 843 -22.75 -16.10 10.80
N LEU A 844 -23.40 -15.79 9.68
CA LEU A 844 -24.16 -16.69 8.81
C LEU A 844 -23.66 -16.65 7.35
N SER A 845 -22.45 -16.12 7.11
CA SER A 845 -21.93 -15.98 5.75
C SER A 845 -21.59 -17.31 5.07
N SER A 846 -21.32 -17.29 3.77
CA SER A 846 -20.87 -18.47 3.02
C SER A 846 -21.78 -19.68 3.19
N SER A 847 -23.09 -19.44 3.36
CA SER A 847 -24.09 -20.50 3.47
C SER A 847 -24.92 -20.56 2.18
N TYR A 848 -26.05 -21.26 2.18
CA TYR A 848 -26.92 -21.40 1.00
C TYR A 848 -28.21 -20.59 1.15
N ILE A 849 -28.18 -19.53 1.96
CA ILE A 849 -29.36 -18.76 2.34
C ILE A 849 -29.87 -18.00 1.12
N LYS A 850 -31.16 -18.19 0.80
CA LYS A 850 -31.83 -17.46 -0.30
C LYS A 850 -32.81 -16.40 0.18
N ILE A 851 -33.43 -16.62 1.35
CA ILE A 851 -34.49 -15.78 1.91
C ILE A 851 -34.25 -15.65 3.43
N VAL A 852 -34.39 -14.43 3.95
CA VAL A 852 -34.37 -14.11 5.38
C VAL A 852 -35.81 -13.81 5.82
N GLN A 853 -36.48 -14.74 6.52
CA GLN A 853 -37.88 -14.56 6.97
C GLN A 853 -37.94 -14.23 8.48
N THR A 854 -38.44 -13.05 8.85
CA THR A 854 -38.40 -12.55 10.25
C THR A 854 -39.72 -12.65 11.02
N SER A 855 -40.84 -12.95 10.37
CA SER A 855 -42.17 -12.56 10.87
C SER A 855 -42.76 -13.39 12.03
N LYS A 856 -42.06 -14.35 12.66
CA LYS A 856 -42.63 -15.16 13.78
C LYS A 856 -41.66 -15.66 14.86
N LEU A 857 -40.49 -15.07 15.07
CA LEU A 857 -39.42 -15.72 15.86
C LEU A 857 -38.60 -14.71 16.68
N GLY A 858 -38.68 -14.78 18.02
CA GLY A 858 -38.00 -13.88 18.95
C GLY A 858 -36.47 -14.02 18.95
N ILE A 859 -35.82 -13.35 18.01
CA ILE A 859 -34.36 -13.17 17.97
C ILE A 859 -33.93 -12.28 19.15
N PRO A 860 -32.75 -12.48 19.76
CA PRO A 860 -32.22 -11.57 20.77
C PRO A 860 -32.00 -10.18 20.16
N ASN A 861 -32.71 -9.17 20.65
CA ASN A 861 -32.57 -7.77 20.19
C ASN A 861 -31.16 -7.18 20.43
N ASN A 862 -30.22 -7.93 21.03
CA ASN A 862 -28.89 -7.45 21.44
C ASN A 862 -27.79 -7.63 20.37
N VAL A 863 -28.09 -8.20 19.20
CA VAL A 863 -27.10 -8.41 18.14
C VAL A 863 -26.63 -7.06 17.57
N GLN A 864 -25.31 -6.85 17.60
CA GLN A 864 -24.61 -5.66 17.10
C GLN A 864 -23.85 -5.94 15.80
N TYR A 865 -23.47 -7.19 15.54
CA TYR A 865 -22.79 -7.61 14.31
C TYR A 865 -23.55 -8.75 13.63
N LEU A 866 -23.88 -8.57 12.35
CA LEU A 866 -24.53 -9.58 11.52
C LEU A 866 -23.81 -9.72 10.17
N ASP A 867 -23.32 -10.92 9.89
CA ASP A 867 -22.70 -11.26 8.60
C ASP A 867 -23.57 -12.27 7.84
N LEU A 868 -24.07 -11.85 6.69
CA LEU A 868 -24.87 -12.60 5.73
C LEU A 868 -24.20 -12.64 4.34
N SER A 869 -22.93 -12.26 4.25
CA SER A 869 -22.18 -12.23 2.99
C SER A 869 -22.01 -13.62 2.35
N ASN A 870 -21.63 -13.69 1.08
CA ASN A 870 -21.34 -14.94 0.38
C ASN A 870 -22.52 -15.95 0.43
N ASN A 871 -23.75 -15.46 0.34
CA ASN A 871 -24.96 -16.29 0.28
C ASN A 871 -25.64 -16.12 -1.09
N TYR A 872 -26.84 -16.67 -1.27
CA TYR A 872 -27.63 -16.54 -2.49
C TYR A 872 -28.86 -15.64 -2.27
N ILE A 873 -28.74 -14.62 -1.42
CA ILE A 873 -29.85 -13.72 -1.12
C ILE A 873 -30.13 -12.87 -2.34
N THR A 874 -31.38 -12.89 -2.80
CA THR A 874 -31.81 -12.19 -4.04
C THR A 874 -32.56 -10.90 -3.77
N ASN A 875 -33.28 -10.82 -2.65
CA ASN A 875 -34.12 -9.68 -2.27
C ASN A 875 -34.10 -9.47 -0.75
N LEU A 876 -34.23 -8.22 -0.33
CA LEU A 876 -34.41 -7.79 1.06
C LEU A 876 -35.65 -6.90 1.15
N ASP A 877 -36.53 -7.17 2.12
CA ASP A 877 -37.78 -6.42 2.32
C ASP A 877 -37.74 -5.52 3.57
N SER A 878 -38.78 -4.72 3.79
CA SER A 878 -38.89 -3.80 4.93
C SER A 878 -39.02 -4.49 6.30
N GLN A 879 -39.26 -5.80 6.36
CA GLN A 879 -39.36 -6.57 7.60
C GLN A 879 -38.06 -7.32 7.94
N THR A 880 -37.13 -7.42 6.98
CA THR A 880 -35.93 -8.25 7.08
C THR A 880 -35.02 -7.86 8.24
N PHE A 881 -34.87 -6.57 8.55
CA PHE A 881 -34.00 -6.09 9.63
C PHE A 881 -34.72 -5.44 10.82
N LYS A 882 -36.05 -5.56 10.88
CA LYS A 882 -36.89 -4.86 11.86
C LYS A 882 -36.52 -5.14 13.33
N LEU A 883 -36.01 -6.33 13.65
CA LEU A 883 -35.64 -6.72 15.02
C LEU A 883 -34.19 -6.40 15.39
N PHE A 884 -33.38 -5.89 14.46
CA PHE A 884 -31.95 -5.64 14.65
C PHE A 884 -31.64 -4.15 14.95
N GLU A 885 -32.41 -3.55 15.86
CA GLU A 885 -32.29 -2.10 16.18
C GLU A 885 -30.93 -1.71 16.78
N ASN A 886 -30.24 -2.67 17.41
CA ASN A 886 -28.92 -2.48 18.01
C ASN A 886 -27.76 -2.78 17.05
N LEU A 887 -28.04 -3.05 15.77
CA LEU A 887 -27.01 -3.41 14.80
C LEU A 887 -26.06 -2.24 14.52
N VAL A 888 -24.77 -2.52 14.58
CA VAL A 888 -23.66 -1.60 14.31
C VAL A 888 -22.97 -1.98 13.00
N GLU A 889 -22.85 -3.27 12.70
CA GLU A 889 -22.20 -3.75 11.48
C GLU A 889 -23.06 -4.79 10.74
N LEU A 890 -23.23 -4.57 9.43
CA LEU A 890 -24.00 -5.45 8.54
C LEU A 890 -23.21 -5.76 7.27
N HIS A 891 -22.97 -7.05 7.04
CA HIS A 891 -22.29 -7.54 5.84
C HIS A 891 -23.24 -8.34 4.95
N LEU A 892 -23.38 -7.89 3.71
CA LEU A 892 -24.24 -8.47 2.66
C LEU A 892 -23.49 -8.64 1.33
N TYR A 893 -22.17 -8.44 1.32
CA TYR A 893 -21.35 -8.53 0.11
C TYR A 893 -21.34 -9.96 -0.48
N SER A 894 -21.04 -10.10 -1.77
CA SER A 894 -21.03 -11.40 -2.46
C SER A 894 -22.36 -12.15 -2.36
N ASN A 895 -23.46 -11.46 -2.62
CA ASN A 895 -24.81 -12.05 -2.73
C ASN A 895 -25.36 -11.84 -4.15
N GLU A 896 -26.63 -12.17 -4.35
CA GLU A 896 -27.36 -12.06 -5.61
C GLU A 896 -28.35 -10.88 -5.60
N LEU A 897 -28.09 -9.87 -4.78
CA LEU A 897 -28.98 -8.72 -4.61
C LEU A 897 -29.00 -7.90 -5.90
N SER A 898 -30.18 -7.74 -6.49
CA SER A 898 -30.40 -6.91 -7.68
C SER A 898 -31.06 -5.56 -7.35
N THR A 899 -31.97 -5.58 -6.37
CA THR A 899 -32.65 -4.39 -5.86
C THR A 899 -32.75 -4.45 -4.34
N ILE A 900 -32.85 -3.29 -3.69
CA ILE A 900 -33.11 -3.18 -2.25
C ILE A 900 -34.42 -2.39 -2.09
N GLN A 901 -35.38 -2.93 -1.34
CA GLN A 901 -36.69 -2.31 -1.20
C GLN A 901 -36.64 -1.02 -0.36
N TYR A 902 -37.58 -0.12 -0.64
CA TYR A 902 -37.79 1.08 0.17
C TYR A 902 -37.98 0.70 1.65
N GLN A 903 -37.33 1.43 2.56
CA GLN A 903 -37.32 1.21 4.01
C GLN A 903 -36.66 -0.08 4.54
N THR A 904 -35.94 -0.86 3.73
CA THR A 904 -35.23 -2.07 4.23
C THR A 904 -34.30 -1.75 5.41
N PHE A 905 -33.64 -0.60 5.41
CA PHE A 905 -32.69 -0.20 6.46
C PHE A 905 -33.24 0.82 7.48
N CYS A 906 -34.54 1.14 7.46
CA CYS A 906 -35.09 2.27 8.24
C CYS A 906 -34.97 2.10 9.78
N TYR A 907 -34.81 0.87 10.26
CA TYR A 907 -34.66 0.56 11.69
C TYR A 907 -33.19 0.53 12.16
N LEU A 908 -32.22 0.58 11.24
CA LEU A 908 -30.80 0.40 11.53
C LEU A 908 -30.10 1.71 11.94
N ASN A 909 -30.69 2.43 12.90
CA ASN A 909 -30.25 3.77 13.30
C ASN A 909 -28.86 3.81 13.96
N ASN A 910 -28.35 2.67 14.42
CA ASN A 910 -27.04 2.54 15.06
C ASN A 910 -25.94 2.03 14.10
N LEU A 911 -26.29 1.72 12.85
CA LEU A 911 -25.37 1.13 11.89
C LEU A 911 -24.25 2.10 11.52
N ARG A 912 -23.01 1.61 11.60
CA ARG A 912 -21.78 2.33 11.26
C ARG A 912 -21.11 1.76 10.02
N THR A 913 -21.23 0.44 9.83
CA THR A 913 -20.59 -0.28 8.73
C THR A 913 -21.63 -1.05 7.93
N LEU A 914 -21.68 -0.79 6.63
CA LEU A 914 -22.49 -1.51 5.66
C LEU A 914 -21.65 -1.96 4.47
N ARG A 915 -21.65 -3.27 4.19
CA ARG A 915 -20.99 -3.84 3.01
C ARG A 915 -21.99 -4.51 2.08
N LEU A 916 -22.04 -4.05 0.84
CA LEU A 916 -22.92 -4.47 -0.24
C LEU A 916 -22.14 -4.78 -1.54
N ASP A 917 -20.81 -4.80 -1.47
CA ASP A 917 -19.95 -5.05 -2.63
C ASP A 917 -20.11 -6.45 -3.24
N ASN A 918 -19.67 -6.63 -4.47
CA ASN A 918 -19.80 -7.87 -5.25
C ASN A 918 -21.24 -8.42 -5.25
N ASN A 919 -22.22 -7.56 -5.55
CA ASN A 919 -23.62 -7.95 -5.76
C ASN A 919 -24.03 -7.65 -7.22
N LYS A 920 -25.34 -7.69 -7.50
CA LYS A 920 -25.93 -7.37 -8.80
C LYS A 920 -26.77 -6.08 -8.75
N ILE A 921 -26.47 -5.19 -7.80
CA ILE A 921 -27.26 -3.99 -7.56
C ILE A 921 -27.07 -3.06 -8.76
N THR A 922 -28.17 -2.69 -9.41
CA THR A 922 -28.16 -1.79 -10.57
C THR A 922 -28.61 -0.38 -10.24
N SER A 923 -29.27 -0.14 -9.11
CA SER A 923 -29.67 1.19 -8.63
C SER A 923 -29.99 1.18 -7.14
N PHE A 924 -29.93 2.36 -6.52
CA PHE A 924 -30.52 2.64 -5.20
C PHE A 924 -31.70 3.58 -5.41
N ASN A 925 -32.91 3.15 -5.05
CA ASN A 925 -34.08 4.03 -5.09
C ASN A 925 -34.04 5.06 -3.95
N ASP A 926 -34.73 6.18 -4.13
CA ASP A 926 -34.90 7.20 -3.09
C ASP A 926 -35.40 6.60 -1.78
N GLY A 927 -34.79 7.00 -0.66
CA GLY A 927 -35.20 6.62 0.68
C GLY A 927 -34.72 5.24 1.18
N VAL A 928 -33.96 4.49 0.38
CA VAL A 928 -33.39 3.19 0.81
C VAL A 928 -32.39 3.36 1.96
N LEU A 929 -31.59 4.44 1.94
CA LEU A 929 -30.49 4.68 2.88
C LEU A 929 -30.85 5.63 4.05
N ASP A 930 -32.06 6.21 4.09
CA ASP A 930 -32.45 7.27 5.04
C ASP A 930 -32.35 6.88 6.53
N GLY A 931 -32.43 5.58 6.83
CA GLY A 931 -32.28 5.06 8.20
C GLY A 931 -30.84 5.07 8.71
N LEU A 932 -29.85 5.20 7.83
CA LEU A 932 -28.42 4.96 8.10
C LEU A 932 -27.68 6.21 8.60
N LYS A 933 -28.28 6.92 9.55
CA LYS A 933 -27.82 8.25 10.01
C LYS A 933 -26.44 8.27 10.67
N ARG A 934 -25.92 7.13 11.10
CA ARG A 934 -24.64 6.96 11.79
C ARG A 934 -23.60 6.21 10.95
N LEU A 935 -23.90 5.97 9.66
CA LEU A 935 -23.02 5.21 8.79
C LEU A 935 -21.73 5.98 8.52
N THR A 936 -20.60 5.36 8.82
CA THR A 936 -19.25 5.90 8.60
C THR A 936 -18.50 5.14 7.51
N PHE A 937 -18.84 3.88 7.29
CA PHE A 937 -18.21 3.02 6.30
C PHE A 937 -19.26 2.40 5.37
N LEU A 938 -19.10 2.62 4.07
CA LEU A 938 -19.90 2.01 3.02
C LEU A 938 -18.99 1.41 1.94
N ASN A 939 -19.21 0.14 1.61
CA ASN A 939 -18.57 -0.49 0.44
C ASN A 939 -19.65 -1.07 -0.49
N ILE A 940 -19.65 -0.59 -1.73
CA ILE A 940 -20.57 -1.03 -2.80
C ILE A 940 -19.79 -1.43 -4.07
N SER A 941 -18.48 -1.63 -3.95
CA SER A 941 -17.58 -2.01 -5.05
C SER A 941 -18.06 -3.27 -5.78
N ASP A 942 -17.61 -3.49 -7.01
CA ASP A 942 -17.95 -4.67 -7.83
C ASP A 942 -19.44 -4.86 -8.14
N ASN A 943 -20.30 -3.85 -7.92
CA ASN A 943 -21.64 -3.78 -8.51
C ASN A 943 -21.53 -3.18 -9.92
N LYS A 944 -21.05 -3.99 -10.87
CA LYS A 944 -20.52 -3.57 -12.19
C LYS A 944 -21.42 -2.73 -13.10
N ASN A 945 -22.71 -2.62 -12.82
CA ASN A 945 -23.66 -1.83 -13.63
C ASN A 945 -24.32 -0.71 -12.82
N LEU A 946 -23.85 -0.46 -11.59
CA LEU A 946 -24.51 0.44 -10.66
C LEU A 946 -24.57 1.87 -11.20
N PHE A 947 -23.48 2.39 -11.76
CA PHE A 947 -23.41 3.77 -12.28
C PHE A 947 -23.53 3.85 -13.81
N TYR A 948 -24.01 2.78 -14.47
CA TYR A 948 -24.25 2.80 -15.92
C TYR A 948 -25.27 3.89 -16.33
N GLN A 949 -26.29 4.11 -15.49
CA GLN A 949 -27.37 5.08 -15.71
C GLN A 949 -27.73 5.89 -14.45
N ASN A 950 -26.98 5.75 -13.35
CA ASN A 950 -27.27 6.41 -12.07
C ASN A 950 -26.11 7.31 -11.64
N ASP A 951 -26.41 8.27 -10.77
CA ASP A 951 -25.44 9.18 -10.16
C ASP A 951 -25.24 8.85 -8.65
N LEU A 952 -24.56 9.74 -7.93
CA LEU A 952 -24.28 9.60 -6.51
C LEU A 952 -25.40 10.13 -5.59
N VAL A 953 -26.54 10.61 -6.14
CA VAL A 953 -27.61 11.27 -5.35
C VAL A 953 -28.14 10.42 -4.20
N PRO A 954 -28.39 9.10 -4.34
CA PRO A 954 -28.91 8.29 -3.24
C PRO A 954 -28.02 8.27 -1.99
N PHE A 955 -26.73 8.59 -2.12
CA PHE A 955 -25.75 8.59 -1.04
C PHE A 955 -25.64 9.96 -0.31
N GLN A 956 -26.29 11.02 -0.82
CA GLN A 956 -26.34 12.35 -0.18
C GLN A 956 -26.99 12.32 1.21
N THR A 957 -27.81 11.30 1.50
CA THR A 957 -28.50 11.14 2.78
C THR A 957 -27.63 10.52 3.88
N LEU A 958 -26.31 10.35 3.65
CA LEU A 958 -25.35 9.74 4.58
C LEU A 958 -24.44 10.80 5.23
N PRO A 959 -24.89 11.51 6.29
CA PRO A 959 -24.22 12.72 6.80
C PRO A 959 -22.93 12.47 7.57
N GLN A 960 -22.55 11.21 7.84
CA GLN A 960 -21.39 10.84 8.65
C GLN A 960 -20.41 9.94 7.90
N LEU A 961 -20.59 9.78 6.58
CA LEU A 961 -19.76 8.88 5.78
C LEU A 961 -18.31 9.37 5.74
N ASP A 962 -17.40 8.52 6.19
CA ASP A 962 -15.96 8.78 6.31
C ASP A 962 -15.16 7.97 5.27
N GLN A 963 -15.57 6.72 5.03
CA GLN A 963 -14.93 5.81 4.09
C GLN A 963 -15.95 5.27 3.09
N PHE A 964 -15.68 5.48 1.80
CA PHE A 964 -16.57 5.06 0.72
C PHE A 964 -15.83 4.33 -0.40
N TYR A 965 -16.13 3.04 -0.58
CA TYR A 965 -15.50 2.22 -1.62
C TYR A 965 -16.48 1.90 -2.74
N ILE A 966 -16.11 2.32 -3.95
CA ILE A 966 -16.90 2.26 -5.19
C ILE A 966 -16.05 1.75 -6.37
N ASP A 967 -15.04 0.94 -6.11
CA ASP A 967 -14.18 0.33 -7.12
C ASP A 967 -15.01 -0.56 -8.07
N ASN A 968 -14.71 -0.56 -9.37
CA ASN A 968 -15.35 -1.44 -10.36
C ASN A 968 -16.90 -1.37 -10.38
N THR A 969 -17.46 -0.17 -10.37
CA THR A 969 -18.92 0.07 -10.36
C THR A 969 -19.44 0.73 -11.65
N TYR A 970 -18.56 0.83 -12.67
CA TYR A 970 -18.81 1.52 -13.94
C TYR A 970 -19.00 3.03 -13.79
N LEU A 971 -18.38 3.61 -12.77
CA LEU A 971 -18.39 5.05 -12.53
C LEU A 971 -17.61 5.78 -13.63
N ARG A 972 -18.15 6.88 -14.15
CA ARG A 972 -17.53 7.79 -15.12
C ARG A 972 -17.49 9.19 -14.52
N ILE A 973 -16.70 10.09 -15.13
CA ILE A 973 -16.65 11.49 -14.70
C ILE A 973 -18.04 12.16 -14.72
N SER A 974 -18.91 11.79 -15.66
CA SER A 974 -20.30 12.29 -15.73
C SER A 974 -21.17 11.92 -14.53
N ASN A 975 -20.76 10.95 -13.71
CA ASN A 975 -21.47 10.56 -12.50
C ASN A 975 -20.97 11.32 -11.26
N ILE A 976 -19.88 12.09 -11.38
CA ILE A 976 -19.24 12.81 -10.27
C ILE A 976 -19.23 14.31 -10.59
N ASP A 977 -20.01 15.06 -9.83
CA ASP A 977 -19.90 16.52 -9.81
C ASP A 977 -18.95 16.96 -8.68
N LEU A 978 -17.70 17.29 -9.03
CA LEU A 978 -16.67 17.72 -8.08
C LEU A 978 -17.03 19.04 -7.36
N THR A 979 -17.95 19.85 -7.90
CA THR A 979 -18.38 21.11 -7.26
C THR A 979 -19.25 20.86 -6.04
N THR A 980 -20.07 19.81 -6.08
CA THR A 980 -20.99 19.41 -5.00
C THR A 980 -20.49 18.22 -4.20
N PHE A 981 -19.41 17.56 -4.64
CA PHE A 981 -18.85 16.36 -4.01
C PHE A 981 -18.51 16.57 -2.54
N ARG A 982 -17.85 17.69 -2.18
CA ARG A 982 -17.51 17.99 -0.78
C ARG A 982 -18.71 18.33 0.08
N ILE A 983 -19.75 18.94 -0.50
CA ILE A 983 -21.02 19.23 0.20
C ILE A 983 -21.74 17.91 0.49
N THR A 984 -21.70 16.99 -0.47
CA THR A 984 -22.31 15.66 -0.38
C THR A 984 -21.60 14.77 0.64
N PHE A 985 -20.26 14.80 0.66
CA PHE A 985 -19.45 13.97 1.56
C PHE A 985 -18.50 14.83 2.43
N PRO A 986 -19.03 15.57 3.41
CA PRO A 986 -18.26 16.56 4.17
C PRO A 986 -17.18 15.96 5.09
N TYR A 987 -17.34 14.70 5.50
CA TYR A 987 -16.45 14.00 6.42
C TYR A 987 -15.58 12.94 5.76
N LEU A 988 -15.65 12.79 4.43
CA LEU A 988 -14.93 11.74 3.72
C LEU A 988 -13.42 11.95 3.86
N SER A 989 -12.73 10.95 4.40
CA SER A 989 -11.27 10.90 4.50
C SER A 989 -10.66 9.87 3.56
N LYS A 990 -11.45 8.88 3.11
CA LYS A 990 -10.96 7.80 2.24
C LYS A 990 -11.97 7.38 1.19
N ILE A 991 -11.50 7.18 -0.03
CA ILE A 991 -12.33 6.72 -1.16
C ILE A 991 -11.62 5.69 -2.04
N GLY A 992 -12.31 4.62 -2.43
CA GLY A 992 -11.82 3.64 -3.41
C GLY A 992 -12.52 3.79 -4.75
N ILE A 993 -11.79 4.12 -5.82
CA ILE A 993 -12.35 4.42 -7.16
C ILE A 993 -11.66 3.67 -8.31
N ASN A 994 -10.82 2.67 -8.02
CA ASN A 994 -10.04 1.96 -9.03
C ASN A 994 -10.92 1.13 -10.00
N ASN A 995 -10.40 0.83 -11.19
CA ASN A 995 -11.05 0.01 -12.21
C ASN A 995 -12.45 0.52 -12.62
N ASN A 996 -12.64 1.84 -12.58
CA ASN A 996 -13.81 2.51 -13.11
C ASN A 996 -13.53 3.02 -14.54
N GLN A 997 -14.50 3.69 -15.16
CA GLN A 997 -14.46 4.10 -16.57
C GLN A 997 -14.02 5.57 -16.67
N PHE A 998 -12.81 5.87 -16.19
CA PHE A 998 -12.21 7.21 -16.28
C PHE A 998 -11.20 7.26 -17.44
N ALA A 999 -11.30 8.29 -18.28
CA ALA A 999 -10.18 8.66 -19.13
C ALA A 999 -9.01 9.13 -18.24
N CYS A 1000 -7.76 8.90 -18.66
CA CYS A 1000 -6.61 9.27 -17.84
C CYS A 1000 -6.56 10.76 -17.47
N ILE A 1001 -7.10 11.64 -18.32
CA ILE A 1001 -7.21 13.08 -18.04
C ILE A 1001 -8.23 13.38 -16.93
N ASP A 1002 -9.39 12.71 -16.93
CA ASP A 1002 -10.43 12.90 -15.91
C ASP A 1002 -9.97 12.35 -14.56
N LEU A 1003 -9.29 11.21 -14.57
CA LEU A 1003 -8.73 10.61 -13.36
C LEU A 1003 -7.69 11.52 -12.71
N LEU A 1004 -6.84 12.18 -13.51
CA LEU A 1004 -5.88 13.17 -12.99
C LEU A 1004 -6.59 14.35 -12.31
N ASN A 1005 -7.69 14.86 -12.89
CA ASN A 1005 -8.47 15.94 -12.28
C ASN A 1005 -9.11 15.53 -10.94
N ILE A 1006 -9.64 14.30 -10.88
CA ILE A 1006 -10.20 13.74 -9.64
C ILE A 1006 -9.10 13.57 -8.57
N MET A 1007 -7.93 13.08 -8.96
CA MET A 1007 -6.78 12.89 -8.05
C MET A 1007 -6.31 14.21 -7.45
N ILE A 1008 -6.15 15.25 -8.27
CA ILE A 1008 -5.77 16.60 -7.81
C ILE A 1008 -6.81 17.11 -6.81
N TYR A 1009 -8.11 16.98 -7.13
CA TYR A 1009 -9.17 17.38 -6.22
C TYR A 1009 -9.09 16.65 -4.87
N PHE A 1010 -8.87 15.33 -4.88
CA PHE A 1010 -8.73 14.57 -3.64
C PHE A 1010 -7.48 14.94 -2.85
N ASP A 1011 -6.36 15.22 -3.51
CA ASP A 1011 -5.13 15.69 -2.87
C ASP A 1011 -5.35 17.05 -2.19
N ASP A 1012 -5.97 18.01 -2.89
CA ASP A 1012 -6.32 19.33 -2.36
C ASP A 1012 -7.20 19.25 -1.10
N HIS A 1013 -8.04 18.22 -1.02
CA HIS A 1013 -8.98 17.99 0.09
C HIS A 1013 -8.52 16.92 1.10
N LYS A 1014 -7.28 16.40 0.98
CA LYS A 1014 -6.69 15.37 1.86
C LYS A 1014 -7.52 14.08 1.95
N ILE A 1015 -8.10 13.66 0.84
CA ILE A 1015 -8.85 12.40 0.75
C ILE A 1015 -7.87 11.32 0.26
N ASP A 1016 -7.67 10.27 1.06
CA ASP A 1016 -6.85 9.12 0.67
C ASP A 1016 -7.57 8.30 -0.39
N TYR A 1017 -7.01 8.27 -1.60
CA TYR A 1017 -7.49 7.46 -2.73
C TYR A 1017 -6.52 6.34 -3.11
N THR A 1018 -5.52 6.06 -2.26
CA THR A 1018 -4.48 5.08 -2.57
C THR A 1018 -5.06 3.66 -2.65
N PRO A 1019 -4.83 2.93 -3.76
CA PRO A 1019 -5.30 1.56 -3.86
C PRO A 1019 -4.52 0.68 -2.88
N TYR A 1020 -5.21 -0.32 -2.29
CA TYR A 1020 -4.64 -1.22 -1.29
C TYR A 1020 -3.44 -2.05 -1.80
N ASN A 1021 -3.21 -2.12 -3.12
CA ASN A 1021 -2.04 -2.75 -3.74
C ASN A 1021 -1.75 -2.18 -5.15
N PRO A 1022 -1.01 -1.05 -5.27
CA PRO A 1022 -0.78 -0.39 -6.55
C PRO A 1022 0.13 -1.25 -7.45
N LYS A 1023 -0.31 -1.51 -8.68
CA LYS A 1023 0.56 -2.04 -9.74
C LYS A 1023 0.97 -0.87 -10.62
N PHE A 1024 2.27 -0.61 -10.77
CA PHE A 1024 2.78 0.46 -11.63
C PHE A 1024 3.11 -0.11 -13.01
N ASP A 1025 2.38 0.33 -14.03
CA ASP A 1025 2.61 0.00 -15.43
C ASP A 1025 2.15 1.16 -16.33
N VAL A 1026 2.40 1.06 -17.63
CA VAL A 1026 2.12 2.09 -18.63
C VAL A 1026 0.62 2.41 -18.81
N LYS A 1027 -0.30 1.74 -18.11
CA LYS A 1027 -1.76 1.94 -18.21
C LYS A 1027 -2.40 2.44 -16.90
N ASN A 1028 -1.61 3.01 -15.99
CA ASN A 1028 -2.14 3.56 -14.75
C ASN A 1028 -1.48 4.88 -14.33
N LEU A 1029 -2.22 5.66 -13.56
CA LEU A 1029 -1.76 6.87 -12.88
C LEU A 1029 -1.71 6.58 -11.37
N ASN A 1030 -0.52 6.61 -10.77
CA ASN A 1030 -0.29 6.29 -9.35
C ASN A 1030 -0.92 4.96 -8.89
N GLY A 1031 -0.96 3.94 -9.77
CA GLY A 1031 -1.55 2.63 -9.47
C GLY A 1031 -3.07 2.53 -9.63
N LEU A 1032 -3.75 3.60 -10.08
CA LEU A 1032 -5.17 3.61 -10.49
C LEU A 1032 -5.29 3.45 -12.01
N THR A 1033 -6.15 2.53 -12.47
CA THR A 1033 -6.34 2.26 -13.89
C THR A 1033 -7.16 3.36 -14.57
N CYS A 1034 -6.76 3.72 -15.79
CA CYS A 1034 -7.49 4.64 -16.66
C CYS A 1034 -7.47 4.13 -18.10
N THR A 1035 -8.45 4.56 -18.90
CA THR A 1035 -8.62 4.16 -20.30
C THR A 1035 -8.08 5.19 -21.27
#